data_AF-B8DWI7-F1
#
_entry.id   AF-B8DWI7-F1
#
_cell.length_a   1.000
_cell.length_b   1.000
_cell.length_c   1.000
_cell.angle_alpha   90.00
_cell.angle_beta   90.00
_cell.angle_gamma   90.00
#
_symmetry.space_group_name_H-M   'P 1'
#
loop_
_entity.id
_entity.type
_entity.pdbx_description
1 polymer ?
#
loop_
_entity_poly.entity_id
_entity_poly.type
_entity_poly.pdbx_seq_one_letter_code
_entity_poly.pdbx_strand_id
1 'polypeptide(L)'
;MRLNTVNAALSSLEALARISQTDILDDASATADPDRSALAESVKASALSDLRSQWDALASTVRAAHAAQEQASGIVVDDSRLSDTDKVGDGLEFGIDALYLLLAQGDDETLLDVLEALCGDHNEDVRNFNLLWRIVGQIADDLGSLPSKAPQYALEAAWKACHVADAWKVQAIFDSPDGRAANDRLDTAMRLFNYVQSEGVAPDINAFIDQVRQLQIEADSLASLAPVDEAVTLTTPAGTAGLSWEHVWIPAVQQGIWPNLAARNTMFGGEDLVDIALHGSQTRHRNEVGGQLDEVLASEQKGWLVALTRANGTLNVSASQNDDAVPSDFLYAYLPECFTRDDAERPLAERLADASDAGNADSRRNQTETSVDTAEHGHSVKESERHAGDETLTASMRGVIALARMTLAHSEESSAEFQDAVAALAALASAGVDEADPRRWPFLRDAPTGARSPGRHERTQSGNSVQSTGTALSLNAGSAQSGASPQAMSVPTDPFAPIVLSPSQVDRLWGCAVCARLERDFSGPTPSAVVADFGTLVHDAAQYATEHHWDLPQVYEQFVPIQGPHTDTWREQTAQAIADRMFDEYYAPRRIDPLGIEDASERFAALQRDAESKAMLFNIARYFVDSNEAEYIHKTTGAIGTLVESFAECSFEGAFTLRSITDAYNHAGDRPKLTVQQMRAILGVLMDGWPVQLADGQEVQINGRIDRLERRRFDNGDEHWRVVDYKTGNSFSPAEQFSDLQLVCYQLGLAFNTDGSTTALTGPRPKVSRAELFFVKDQPAPAGTATRVESYYQPALMEGGAVTDTGFAARYYMPHMSSLFKMQLPSKAPDGVPEEVWHDLLAGAQEGTLWALTMLARVFYAAAAKQADHIVAHPTDAHRGACRHKQVCAACNEAMATVFETEWE
;
A
#
# COMPACT_ATOMS: atom_id res chain seq x y z
N MET A 1 -10.19 4.94 -55.36
CA MET A 1 -9.48 4.63 -56.62
C MET A 1 -9.44 3.12 -56.82
N ARG A 2 -10.01 2.61 -57.92
CA ARG A 2 -9.95 1.19 -58.26
C ARG A 2 -8.90 0.98 -59.35
N LEU A 3 -7.78 0.33 -59.00
CA LEU A 3 -6.70 0.01 -59.94
C LEU A 3 -7.12 -0.94 -61.07
N ASN A 4 -8.24 -1.64 -60.94
CA ASN A 4 -8.72 -2.58 -61.96
C ASN A 4 -8.94 -1.91 -63.32
N THR A 5 -9.44 -0.68 -63.34
CA THR A 5 -9.73 0.06 -64.58
C THR A 5 -8.42 0.50 -65.26
N VAL A 6 -7.45 0.96 -64.46
CA VAL A 6 -6.11 1.35 -64.92
C VAL A 6 -5.32 0.13 -65.40
N ASN A 7 -5.31 -0.96 -64.63
CA ASN A 7 -4.66 -2.21 -65.01
C ASN A 7 -5.27 -2.80 -66.28
N ALA A 8 -6.60 -2.74 -66.46
CA ALA A 8 -7.23 -3.19 -67.70
C ALA A 8 -6.79 -2.34 -68.91
N ALA A 9 -6.61 -1.03 -68.74
CA ALA A 9 -6.07 -0.15 -69.78
C ALA A 9 -4.59 -0.48 -70.09
N LEU A 10 -3.77 -0.70 -69.07
CA LEU A 10 -2.36 -1.11 -69.21
C LEU A 10 -2.23 -2.50 -69.85
N SER A 11 -3.07 -3.47 -69.48
CA SER A 11 -3.14 -4.79 -70.14
C SER A 11 -3.55 -4.67 -71.61
N SER A 12 -4.43 -3.72 -71.93
CA SER A 12 -4.85 -3.46 -73.30
C SER A 12 -3.69 -2.87 -74.13
N LEU A 13 -2.90 -1.97 -73.54
CA LEU A 13 -1.67 -1.43 -74.14
C LEU A 13 -0.61 -2.52 -74.36
N GLU A 14 -0.43 -3.42 -73.40
CA GLU A 14 0.44 -4.59 -73.54
C GLU A 14 -0.02 -5.51 -74.69
N ALA A 15 -1.32 -5.83 -74.75
CA ALA A 15 -1.88 -6.64 -75.82
C ALA A 15 -1.69 -6.00 -77.21
N LEU A 16 -1.89 -4.68 -77.32
CA LEU A 16 -1.64 -3.90 -78.53
C LEU A 16 -0.15 -3.93 -78.92
N ALA A 17 0.76 -3.80 -77.96
CA ALA A 17 2.20 -3.87 -78.21
C ALA A 17 2.66 -5.25 -78.71
N ARG A 18 2.06 -6.34 -78.20
CA ARG A 18 2.32 -7.70 -78.68
C ARG A 18 1.83 -7.93 -80.11
N ILE A 19 0.67 -7.36 -80.48
CA ILE A 19 0.13 -7.47 -81.85
C ILE A 19 0.98 -6.68 -82.85
N SER A 20 1.48 -5.51 -82.47
CA SER A 20 2.42 -4.72 -83.29
C SER A 20 3.73 -5.46 -83.61
N GLN A 21 4.15 -6.45 -82.81
CA GLN A 21 5.32 -7.28 -83.10
C GLN A 21 5.05 -8.34 -84.18
N THR A 22 3.81 -8.82 -84.30
CA THR A 22 3.46 -9.90 -85.25
C THR A 22 3.17 -9.38 -86.66
N ASP A 23 2.71 -8.14 -86.80
CA ASP A 23 2.27 -7.57 -88.09
C ASP A 23 3.41 -7.01 -88.98
N ILE A 24 4.68 -7.19 -88.63
CA ILE A 24 5.83 -6.86 -89.52
C ILE A 24 6.20 -8.04 -90.43
N LEU A 25 5.55 -9.22 -90.30
CA LEU A 25 5.92 -10.42 -91.05
C LEU A 25 4.85 -11.06 -91.96
N ASP A 26 3.74 -10.41 -92.32
CA ASP A 26 2.98 -10.83 -93.51
C ASP A 26 2.11 -9.70 -94.12
N ASP A 27 2.14 -9.61 -95.44
CA ASP A 27 1.66 -8.51 -96.29
C ASP A 27 0.19 -8.69 -96.76
N ALA A 28 -0.48 -7.56 -97.04
CA ALA A 28 -1.62 -7.34 -97.94
C ALA A 28 -2.96 -8.12 -97.80
N SER A 29 -4.07 -7.42 -97.43
CA SER A 29 -5.21 -7.09 -98.32
C SER A 29 -6.53 -6.69 -97.62
N ALA A 30 -7.19 -5.67 -98.21
CA ALA A 30 -8.65 -5.43 -98.33
C ALA A 30 -9.46 -4.60 -97.27
N THR A 31 -9.75 -3.36 -97.71
CA THR A 31 -11.06 -2.62 -97.74
C THR A 31 -11.60 -1.79 -96.55
N ALA A 32 -11.41 -0.45 -96.68
CA ALA A 32 -12.28 0.73 -96.37
C ALA A 32 -12.88 0.92 -94.96
N ASP A 33 -12.61 2.04 -94.25
CA ASP A 33 -13.18 3.40 -94.46
C ASP A 33 -12.26 4.52 -93.88
N PRO A 34 -11.89 5.60 -94.62
CA PRO A 34 -10.93 6.61 -94.19
C PRO A 34 -11.61 7.97 -93.92
N ASP A 35 -11.63 8.45 -92.68
CA ASP A 35 -11.53 9.88 -92.32
C ASP A 35 -12.07 10.13 -90.90
N ARG A 36 -11.20 9.89 -89.90
CA ARG A 36 -11.15 10.44 -88.52
C ARG A 36 -10.43 9.50 -87.54
N SER A 37 -10.34 8.21 -87.87
CA SER A 37 -9.58 7.20 -87.10
C SER A 37 -8.07 7.23 -87.39
N ALA A 38 -7.69 7.52 -88.64
CA ALA A 38 -6.31 7.35 -89.10
C ALA A 38 -5.28 8.25 -88.39
N LEU A 39 -5.65 9.47 -87.97
CA LEU A 39 -4.74 10.37 -87.24
C LEU A 39 -4.59 9.95 -85.77
N ALA A 40 -5.67 9.48 -85.13
CA ALA A 40 -5.65 8.99 -83.75
C ALA A 40 -4.96 7.62 -83.64
N GLU A 41 -5.14 6.73 -84.61
CA GLU A 41 -4.41 5.45 -84.70
C GLU A 41 -2.92 5.67 -85.02
N SER A 42 -2.60 6.63 -85.89
CA SER A 42 -1.20 7.00 -86.18
C SER A 42 -0.49 7.60 -84.96
N VAL A 43 -1.16 8.47 -84.20
CA VAL A 43 -0.59 9.06 -82.97
C VAL A 43 -0.46 8.01 -81.87
N LYS A 44 -1.42 7.08 -81.73
CA LYS A 44 -1.34 5.96 -80.79
C LYS A 44 -0.23 4.98 -81.14
N ALA A 45 0.00 4.70 -82.42
CA ALA A 45 1.11 3.87 -82.89
C ALA A 45 2.46 4.54 -82.62
N SER A 46 2.57 5.86 -82.84
CA SER A 46 3.79 6.63 -82.52
C SER A 46 4.08 6.66 -81.02
N ALA A 47 3.07 6.98 -80.19
CA ALA A 47 3.23 7.03 -78.74
C ALA A 47 3.58 5.65 -78.15
N LEU A 48 3.01 4.57 -78.70
CA LEU A 48 3.33 3.20 -78.27
C LEU A 48 4.73 2.77 -78.74
N SER A 49 5.19 3.21 -79.92
CA SER A 49 6.57 3.01 -80.35
C SER A 49 7.57 3.81 -79.51
N ASP A 50 7.19 5.01 -79.07
CA ASP A 50 8.01 5.86 -78.21
C ASP A 50 8.15 5.22 -76.81
N LEU A 51 7.04 4.81 -76.19
CA LEU A 51 7.03 4.08 -74.91
C LEU A 51 7.87 2.79 -74.98
N ARG A 52 7.82 2.09 -76.11
CA ARG A 52 8.61 0.89 -76.33
C ARG A 52 10.10 1.21 -76.43
N SER A 53 10.47 2.25 -77.18
CA SER A 53 11.86 2.71 -77.28
C SER A 53 12.40 3.17 -75.93
N GLN A 54 11.58 3.85 -75.12
CA GLN A 54 11.94 4.24 -73.75
C GLN A 54 12.18 3.01 -72.86
N TRP A 55 11.32 1.99 -72.95
CA TRP A 55 11.50 0.74 -72.23
C TRP A 55 12.78 0.02 -72.65
N ASP A 56 13.02 -0.14 -73.95
CA ASP A 56 14.20 -0.86 -74.44
C ASP A 56 15.49 -0.12 -74.02
N ALA A 57 15.48 1.22 -73.98
CA ALA A 57 16.57 2.03 -73.42
C ALA A 57 16.73 1.78 -71.92
N LEU A 58 15.67 1.85 -71.12
CA LEU A 58 15.72 1.60 -69.68
C LEU A 58 16.22 0.18 -69.36
N ALA A 59 15.64 -0.83 -70.01
CA ALA A 59 16.03 -2.23 -69.87
C ALA A 59 17.49 -2.47 -70.24
N SER A 60 18.00 -1.79 -71.29
CA SER A 60 19.43 -1.86 -71.64
C SER A 60 20.34 -1.27 -70.56
N THR A 61 19.89 -0.20 -69.90
CA THR A 61 20.61 0.48 -68.82
C THR A 61 20.66 -0.38 -67.56
N VAL A 62 19.53 -1.02 -67.22
CA VAL A 62 19.43 -1.97 -66.10
C VAL A 62 20.31 -3.19 -66.33
N ARG A 63 20.27 -3.79 -67.54
CA ARG A 63 21.15 -4.90 -67.91
C ARG A 63 22.63 -4.53 -67.81
N ALA A 64 23.01 -3.33 -68.26
CA ALA A 64 24.38 -2.85 -68.15
C ALA A 64 24.83 -2.65 -66.69
N ALA A 65 23.95 -2.14 -65.82
CA ALA A 65 24.23 -1.99 -64.39
C ALA A 65 24.38 -3.34 -63.69
N HIS A 66 23.49 -4.31 -63.99
CA HIS A 66 23.60 -5.69 -63.47
C HIS A 66 24.91 -6.35 -63.91
N ALA A 67 25.28 -6.25 -65.19
CA ALA A 67 26.54 -6.81 -65.69
C ALA A 67 27.79 -6.18 -65.02
N ALA A 68 27.76 -4.87 -64.73
CA ALA A 68 28.83 -4.18 -64.01
C ALA A 68 28.91 -4.63 -62.53
N GLN A 69 27.76 -4.86 -61.88
CA GLN A 69 27.68 -5.33 -60.50
C GLN A 69 28.12 -6.80 -60.36
N GLU A 70 27.81 -7.65 -61.34
CA GLU A 70 28.32 -9.02 -61.44
C GLU A 70 29.84 -9.06 -61.64
N GLN A 71 30.38 -8.20 -62.49
CA GLN A 71 31.84 -8.05 -62.64
C GLN A 71 32.52 -7.58 -61.35
N ALA A 72 31.88 -6.73 -60.55
CA ALA A 72 32.41 -6.26 -59.28
C ALA A 72 32.32 -7.31 -58.15
N SER A 73 31.35 -8.22 -58.20
CA SER A 73 31.18 -9.27 -57.18
C SER A 73 32.11 -10.48 -57.36
N GLY A 74 32.79 -10.58 -58.51
CA GLY A 74 33.77 -11.63 -58.80
C GLY A 74 33.16 -13.01 -59.09
N ILE A 75 31.83 -13.11 -59.19
CA ILE A 75 31.11 -14.35 -59.51
C ILE A 75 30.98 -14.42 -61.04
N VAL A 76 31.77 -15.28 -61.68
CA VAL A 76 31.64 -15.59 -63.11
C VAL A 76 30.63 -16.73 -63.27
N VAL A 77 29.40 -16.40 -63.65
CA VAL A 77 28.40 -17.39 -64.05
C VAL A 77 28.64 -17.74 -65.53
N ASP A 78 28.96 -19.01 -65.81
CA ASP A 78 29.19 -19.49 -67.19
C ASP A 78 27.86 -19.89 -67.85
N ASP A 79 27.23 -18.90 -68.51
CA ASP A 79 25.94 -19.06 -69.20
C ASP A 79 26.06 -19.61 -70.63
N SER A 80 27.23 -20.12 -71.03
CA SER A 80 27.47 -20.65 -72.38
C SER A 80 26.67 -21.93 -72.74
N ARG A 81 25.88 -22.44 -71.79
CA ARG A 81 25.05 -23.66 -71.95
C ARG A 81 23.54 -23.42 -71.97
N LEU A 82 23.06 -22.20 -71.77
CA LEU A 82 21.64 -21.87 -71.83
C LEU A 82 21.28 -21.34 -73.22
N SER A 83 20.15 -21.79 -73.77
CA SER A 83 19.55 -21.19 -74.96
C SER A 83 19.07 -19.78 -74.61
N ASP A 84 19.02 -18.84 -75.56
CA ASP A 84 18.55 -17.46 -75.27
C ASP A 84 17.11 -17.40 -74.74
N THR A 85 16.33 -18.48 -74.88
CA THR A 85 14.99 -18.61 -74.30
C THR A 85 14.96 -19.16 -72.86
N ASP A 86 16.05 -19.80 -72.39
CA ASP A 86 16.11 -20.48 -71.07
C ASP A 86 16.93 -19.72 -70.02
N LYS A 87 17.39 -18.50 -70.30
CA LYS A 87 17.96 -17.61 -69.28
C LYS A 87 16.84 -17.08 -68.40
N VAL A 88 16.53 -17.77 -67.30
CA VAL A 88 15.48 -17.42 -66.31
C VAL A 88 15.85 -16.17 -65.48
N GLY A 89 16.47 -15.15 -66.10
CA GLY A 89 16.96 -13.94 -65.44
C GLY A 89 16.96 -12.68 -66.29
N ASP A 90 16.61 -12.74 -67.58
CA ASP A 90 16.55 -11.56 -68.47
C ASP A 90 15.10 -11.17 -68.82
N GLY A 91 14.18 -11.43 -67.89
CA GLY A 91 12.72 -11.24 -68.02
C GLY A 91 12.26 -9.78 -67.91
N LEU A 92 12.81 -8.89 -68.73
CA LEU A 92 12.35 -7.50 -68.89
C LEU A 92 11.49 -7.37 -70.15
N GLU A 93 10.45 -8.20 -70.25
CA GLU A 93 9.45 -8.08 -71.31
C GLU A 93 8.58 -6.83 -71.11
N PHE A 94 8.12 -6.23 -72.21
CA PHE A 94 7.23 -5.08 -72.16
C PHE A 94 5.82 -5.54 -71.74
N GLY A 95 5.55 -5.46 -70.45
CA GLY A 95 4.25 -5.76 -69.84
C GLY A 95 3.80 -4.67 -68.86
N ILE A 96 2.75 -4.95 -68.09
CA ILE A 96 2.22 -4.01 -67.08
C ILE A 96 3.32 -3.53 -66.12
N ASP A 97 4.20 -4.43 -65.66
CA ASP A 97 5.30 -4.08 -64.75
C ASP A 97 6.33 -3.15 -65.42
N ALA A 98 6.56 -3.30 -66.72
CA ALA A 98 7.41 -2.40 -67.49
C ALA A 98 6.82 -0.98 -67.58
N LEU A 99 5.51 -0.88 -67.77
CA LEU A 99 4.80 0.40 -67.79
C LEU A 99 4.83 1.09 -66.42
N TYR A 100 4.71 0.33 -65.32
CA TYR A 100 4.90 0.88 -63.97
C TYR A 100 6.34 1.31 -63.69
N LEU A 101 7.32 0.57 -64.20
CA LEU A 101 8.75 0.93 -64.07
C LEU A 101 9.11 2.17 -64.88
N LEU A 102 8.51 2.36 -66.06
CA LEU A 102 8.66 3.60 -66.83
C LEU A 102 8.16 4.80 -66.04
N LEU A 103 6.95 4.71 -65.47
CA LEU A 103 6.42 5.76 -64.59
C LEU A 103 7.33 6.03 -63.37
N ALA A 104 7.94 4.99 -62.81
CA ALA A 104 8.79 5.13 -61.63
C ALA A 104 10.20 5.69 -61.90
N GLN A 105 10.70 5.61 -63.13
CA GLN A 105 12.07 6.01 -63.49
C GLN A 105 12.12 7.27 -64.36
N GLY A 106 11.01 7.67 -64.99
CA GLY A 106 10.94 8.80 -65.90
C GLY A 106 9.66 9.61 -65.73
N ASP A 107 9.78 10.92 -65.94
CA ASP A 107 8.68 11.88 -65.92
C ASP A 107 7.91 11.80 -67.26
N ASP A 108 7.21 10.68 -67.49
CA ASP A 108 6.61 10.34 -68.78
C ASP A 108 5.13 10.75 -68.85
N GLU A 109 4.88 12.05 -69.01
CA GLU A 109 3.55 12.62 -69.35
C GLU A 109 2.93 11.90 -70.57
N THR A 110 3.74 11.35 -71.48
CA THR A 110 3.28 10.57 -72.65
C THR A 110 2.43 9.36 -72.27
N LEU A 111 2.78 8.62 -71.21
CA LEU A 111 2.00 7.44 -70.79
C LEU A 111 0.70 7.87 -70.09
N LEU A 112 0.76 8.94 -69.29
CA LEU A 112 -0.42 9.50 -68.61
C LEU A 112 -1.42 10.09 -69.62
N ASP A 113 -0.93 10.77 -70.67
CA ASP A 113 -1.71 11.28 -71.79
C ASP A 113 -2.38 10.15 -72.59
N VAL A 114 -1.65 9.05 -72.83
CA VAL A 114 -2.19 7.86 -73.51
C VAL A 114 -3.26 7.17 -72.68
N LEU A 115 -3.09 7.06 -71.36
CA LEU A 115 -4.09 6.50 -70.44
C LEU A 115 -5.36 7.38 -70.40
N GLU A 116 -5.21 8.70 -70.36
CA GLU A 116 -6.32 9.64 -70.40
C GLU A 116 -7.07 9.58 -71.74
N ALA A 117 -6.34 9.46 -72.86
CA ALA A 117 -6.91 9.31 -74.19
C ALA A 117 -7.63 7.95 -74.42
N LEU A 118 -7.19 6.87 -73.77
CA LEU A 118 -7.78 5.53 -73.90
C LEU A 118 -9.04 5.35 -73.07
N CYS A 119 -9.05 5.85 -71.84
CA CYS A 119 -10.18 5.69 -70.92
C CYS A 119 -11.22 6.82 -71.03
N GLY A 120 -10.90 7.87 -71.79
CA GLY A 120 -11.75 9.03 -71.99
C GLY A 120 -11.73 9.98 -70.79
N ASP A 121 -11.98 11.25 -71.08
CA ASP A 121 -11.89 12.36 -70.13
C ASP A 121 -12.80 12.16 -68.90
N HIS A 122 -13.84 11.33 -68.94
CA HIS A 122 -14.81 11.19 -67.85
C HIS A 122 -14.51 10.11 -66.80
N ASN A 123 -13.36 9.43 -66.85
CA ASN A 123 -13.04 8.39 -65.89
C ASN A 123 -12.33 8.95 -64.64
N GLU A 124 -13.06 9.00 -63.53
CA GLU A 124 -12.57 9.50 -62.24
C GLU A 124 -11.35 8.72 -61.71
N ASP A 125 -11.28 7.40 -61.94
CA ASP A 125 -10.16 6.56 -61.49
C ASP A 125 -8.85 6.90 -62.22
N VAL A 126 -8.91 7.24 -63.51
CA VAL A 126 -7.73 7.60 -64.32
C VAL A 126 -7.28 9.02 -64.02
N ARG A 127 -8.22 9.95 -63.81
CA ARG A 127 -7.89 11.31 -63.33
C ARG A 127 -7.19 11.28 -61.97
N ASN A 128 -7.68 10.44 -61.05
CA ASN A 128 -7.04 10.25 -59.75
C ASN A 128 -5.65 9.58 -59.87
N PHE A 129 -5.45 8.68 -60.84
CA PHE A 129 -4.14 8.08 -61.14
C PHE A 129 -3.15 9.11 -61.69
N ASN A 130 -3.59 9.94 -62.66
CA ASN A 130 -2.76 11.00 -63.21
C ASN A 130 -2.41 12.05 -62.16
N LEU A 131 -3.37 12.43 -61.31
CA LEU A 131 -3.14 13.34 -60.18
C LEU A 131 -2.13 12.75 -59.19
N LEU A 132 -2.25 11.46 -58.84
CA LEU A 132 -1.30 10.77 -57.98
C LEU A 132 0.12 10.82 -58.55
N TRP A 133 0.29 10.48 -59.83
CA TRP A 133 1.61 10.49 -60.46
C TRP A 133 2.21 11.90 -60.59
N ARG A 134 1.40 12.92 -60.84
CA ARG A 134 1.85 14.32 -60.78
C ARG A 134 2.33 14.73 -59.38
N ILE A 135 1.62 14.31 -58.34
CA ILE A 135 2.05 14.55 -56.95
C ILE A 135 3.37 13.81 -56.68
N VAL A 136 3.51 12.56 -57.13
CA VAL A 136 4.75 11.78 -56.98
C VAL A 136 5.92 12.44 -57.72
N GLY A 137 5.71 12.90 -58.96
CA GLY A 137 6.72 13.63 -59.74
C GLY A 137 7.16 14.92 -59.05
N GLN A 138 6.20 15.74 -58.59
CA GLN A 138 6.49 16.96 -57.83
C GLN A 138 7.29 16.66 -56.56
N ILE A 139 6.95 15.59 -55.83
CA ILE A 139 7.68 15.18 -54.63
C ILE A 139 9.10 14.73 -54.98
N ALA A 140 9.29 13.98 -56.07
CA ALA A 140 10.61 13.53 -56.53
C ALA A 140 11.52 14.71 -56.91
N ASP A 141 10.97 15.69 -57.63
CA ASP A 141 11.67 16.93 -57.99
C ASP A 141 12.03 17.76 -56.75
N ASP A 142 11.06 17.95 -55.84
CA ASP A 142 11.27 18.69 -54.61
C ASP A 142 12.37 18.02 -53.79
N LEU A 143 12.31 16.70 -53.59
CA LEU A 143 13.34 15.91 -52.90
C LEU A 143 14.73 16.06 -53.54
N GLY A 144 14.82 16.11 -54.87
CA GLY A 144 16.06 16.33 -55.61
C GLY A 144 16.66 17.73 -55.40
N SER A 145 15.82 18.72 -55.12
CA SER A 145 16.21 20.12 -54.91
C SER A 145 16.49 20.51 -53.45
N LEU A 146 16.19 19.62 -52.49
CA LEU A 146 16.31 19.93 -51.06
C LEU A 146 17.77 20.13 -50.61
N PRO A 147 18.06 21.14 -49.77
CA PRO A 147 19.41 21.40 -49.26
C PRO A 147 19.88 20.38 -48.21
N SER A 148 18.96 19.63 -47.61
CA SER A 148 19.25 18.59 -46.62
C SER A 148 18.36 17.38 -46.87
N LYS A 149 18.94 16.18 -46.76
CA LYS A 149 18.22 14.89 -46.87
C LYS A 149 17.51 14.49 -45.57
N ALA A 150 17.43 15.38 -44.59
CA ALA A 150 16.75 15.11 -43.35
C ALA A 150 15.26 14.81 -43.60
N PRO A 151 14.67 13.79 -42.95
CA PRO A 151 13.31 13.34 -43.22
C PRO A 151 12.24 14.43 -43.02
N GLN A 152 12.49 15.41 -42.15
CA GLN A 152 11.60 16.55 -41.91
C GLN A 152 11.29 17.35 -43.18
N TYR A 153 12.29 17.58 -44.03
CA TYR A 153 12.13 18.37 -45.25
C TYR A 153 11.44 17.55 -46.34
N ALA A 154 11.70 16.24 -46.38
CA ALA A 154 11.01 15.31 -47.26
C ALA A 154 9.51 15.21 -46.94
N LEU A 155 9.16 15.11 -45.65
CA LEU A 155 7.76 15.11 -45.19
C LEU A 155 7.07 16.45 -45.48
N GLU A 156 7.77 17.57 -45.28
CA GLU A 156 7.23 18.90 -45.60
C GLU A 156 6.93 19.06 -47.10
N ALA A 157 7.83 18.59 -47.97
CA ALA A 157 7.63 18.58 -49.42
C ALA A 157 6.40 17.74 -49.81
N ALA A 158 6.30 16.52 -49.26
CA ALA A 158 5.16 15.63 -49.50
C ALA A 158 3.83 16.24 -49.00
N TRP A 159 3.84 16.86 -47.83
CA TRP A 159 2.65 17.51 -47.26
C TRP A 159 2.16 18.68 -48.11
N LYS A 160 3.09 19.50 -48.63
CA LYS A 160 2.77 20.62 -49.53
C LYS A 160 2.22 20.13 -50.87
N ALA A 161 2.86 19.14 -51.49
CA ALA A 161 2.44 18.59 -52.78
C ALA A 161 1.05 17.96 -52.74
N CYS A 162 0.67 17.34 -51.61
CA CYS A 162 -0.65 16.73 -51.44
C CYS A 162 -1.81 17.74 -51.27
N HIS A 163 -1.55 19.01 -50.93
CA HIS A 163 -2.57 20.07 -50.74
C HIS A 163 -3.75 19.70 -49.81
N VAL A 164 -3.54 18.80 -48.85
CA VAL A 164 -4.63 18.28 -47.99
C VAL A 164 -4.96 19.14 -46.78
N ALA A 165 -4.04 20.03 -46.36
CA ALA A 165 -4.14 20.77 -45.10
C ALA A 165 -5.37 21.69 -45.03
N ASP A 166 -5.58 22.54 -46.03
CA ASP A 166 -6.69 23.49 -46.03
C ASP A 166 -8.05 22.80 -46.17
N ALA A 167 -8.11 21.74 -46.98
CA ALA A 167 -9.32 20.96 -47.18
C ALA A 167 -9.75 20.25 -45.89
N TRP A 168 -8.83 19.56 -45.21
CA TRP A 168 -9.12 18.90 -43.94
C TRP A 168 -9.44 19.89 -42.83
N LYS A 169 -8.77 21.04 -42.79
CA LYS A 169 -9.07 22.10 -41.82
C LYS A 169 -10.50 22.62 -41.96
N VAL A 170 -10.95 22.90 -43.19
CA VAL A 170 -12.33 23.37 -43.43
C VAL A 170 -13.35 22.29 -43.08
N GLN A 171 -13.06 21.02 -43.35
CA GLN A 171 -13.93 19.89 -43.01
C GLN A 171 -14.01 19.65 -41.49
N ALA A 172 -12.89 19.79 -40.77
CA ALA A 172 -12.79 19.56 -39.33
C ALA A 172 -13.56 20.59 -38.48
N ILE A 173 -13.89 21.77 -39.03
CA ILE A 173 -14.68 22.79 -38.33
C ILE A 173 -16.11 22.32 -38.04
N PHE A 174 -16.65 21.40 -38.85
CA PHE A 174 -18.00 20.89 -38.68
C PHE A 174 -17.99 19.54 -37.95
N ASP A 175 -18.81 19.40 -36.91
CA ASP A 175 -18.97 18.16 -36.15
C ASP A 175 -19.82 17.11 -36.93
N SER A 176 -19.25 16.67 -38.06
CA SER A 176 -19.77 15.58 -38.88
C SER A 176 -18.84 14.37 -38.80
N PRO A 177 -19.29 13.16 -39.15
CA PRO A 177 -18.41 11.98 -39.22
C PRO A 177 -17.16 12.22 -40.07
N ASP A 178 -17.32 12.94 -41.20
CA ASP A 178 -16.21 13.30 -42.07
C ASP A 178 -15.31 14.37 -41.44
N GLY A 179 -15.87 15.30 -40.66
CA GLY A 179 -15.13 16.32 -39.93
C GLY A 179 -14.27 15.74 -38.81
N ARG A 180 -14.80 14.78 -38.04
CA ARG A 180 -14.01 14.06 -37.03
C ARG A 180 -12.89 13.24 -37.67
N ALA A 181 -13.17 12.53 -38.76
CA ALA A 181 -12.13 11.81 -39.51
C ALA A 181 -11.06 12.75 -40.09
N ALA A 182 -11.43 13.95 -40.52
CA ALA A 182 -10.48 14.97 -40.98
C ALA A 182 -9.63 15.51 -39.82
N ASN A 183 -10.23 15.72 -38.63
CA ASN A 183 -9.52 16.11 -37.42
C ASN A 183 -8.52 15.04 -36.99
N ASP A 184 -8.92 13.77 -36.94
CA ASP A 184 -8.05 12.66 -36.56
C ASP A 184 -6.84 12.52 -37.52
N ARG A 185 -7.05 12.75 -38.82
CA ARG A 185 -5.97 12.77 -39.82
C ARG A 185 -5.00 13.92 -39.61
N LEU A 186 -5.50 15.11 -39.26
CA LEU A 186 -4.66 16.27 -38.94
C LEU A 186 -3.84 16.01 -37.67
N ASP A 187 -4.44 15.47 -36.62
CA ASP A 187 -3.75 15.12 -35.39
C ASP A 187 -2.67 14.06 -35.62
N THR A 188 -2.97 13.05 -36.44
CA THR A 188 -2.00 12.02 -36.84
C THR A 188 -0.82 12.63 -37.62
N ALA A 189 -1.09 13.54 -38.56
CA ALA A 189 -0.04 14.23 -39.30
C ALA A 189 0.84 15.07 -38.36
N MET A 190 0.25 15.79 -37.41
CA MET A 190 0.98 16.55 -36.40
C MET A 190 1.88 15.65 -35.53
N ARG A 191 1.40 14.47 -35.13
CA ARG A 191 2.21 13.47 -34.41
C ARG A 191 3.42 13.03 -35.23
N LEU A 192 3.24 12.75 -36.52
CA LEU A 192 4.33 12.36 -37.42
C LEU A 192 5.37 13.48 -37.58
N PHE A 193 4.93 14.74 -37.69
CA PHE A 193 5.83 15.90 -37.77
C PHE A 193 6.55 16.20 -36.45
N ASN A 194 5.95 15.91 -35.30
CA ASN A 194 6.65 16.03 -34.02
C ASN A 194 7.66 14.89 -33.84
N TYR A 195 7.30 13.66 -34.27
CA TYR A 195 8.19 12.51 -34.22
C TYR A 195 9.46 12.73 -35.02
N VAL A 196 9.35 13.28 -36.23
CA VAL A 196 10.53 13.58 -37.06
C VAL A 196 11.43 14.70 -36.49
N GLN A 197 10.92 15.53 -35.58
CA GLN A 197 11.69 16.60 -34.91
C GLN A 197 12.39 16.14 -33.62
N SER A 198 12.00 14.98 -33.07
CA SER A 198 12.61 14.42 -31.85
C SER A 198 14.05 13.96 -32.07
N GLU A 199 14.88 14.02 -31.02
CA GLU A 199 16.28 13.56 -31.08
C GLU A 199 16.36 12.03 -31.26
N GLY A 200 17.10 11.56 -32.27
CA GLY A 200 17.28 10.13 -32.59
C GLY A 200 16.67 9.67 -33.92
N VAL A 201 16.18 10.59 -34.74
CA VAL A 201 15.60 10.30 -36.06
C VAL A 201 16.66 9.86 -37.07
N ALA A 202 16.31 8.86 -37.89
CA ALA A 202 17.14 8.30 -38.94
C ALA A 202 17.75 9.36 -39.88
N PRO A 203 18.95 9.11 -40.44
CA PRO A 203 19.70 10.09 -41.23
C PRO A 203 19.05 10.43 -42.59
N ASP A 204 18.18 9.57 -43.11
CA ASP A 204 17.48 9.76 -44.38
C ASP A 204 16.01 9.29 -44.32
N ILE A 205 15.24 9.69 -45.33
CA ILE A 205 13.80 9.41 -45.41
C ILE A 205 13.47 7.92 -45.49
N ASN A 206 14.32 7.09 -46.10
CA ASN A 206 14.07 5.65 -46.25
C ASN A 206 14.21 4.95 -44.91
N ALA A 207 15.29 5.24 -44.19
CA ALA A 207 15.51 4.73 -42.85
C ALA A 207 14.43 5.24 -41.87
N PHE A 208 13.91 6.46 -42.07
CA PHE A 208 12.77 6.97 -41.30
C PHE A 208 11.47 6.20 -41.61
N ILE A 209 11.17 5.91 -42.88
CA ILE A 209 10.00 5.11 -43.26
C ILE A 209 10.09 3.71 -42.64
N ASP A 210 11.26 3.07 -42.70
CA ASP A 210 11.46 1.76 -42.10
C ASP A 210 11.32 1.81 -40.57
N GLN A 211 11.84 2.86 -39.93
CA GLN A 211 11.67 3.11 -38.50
C GLN A 211 10.19 3.24 -38.14
N VAL A 212 9.41 4.03 -38.88
CA VAL A 212 7.96 4.20 -38.64
C VAL A 212 7.20 2.90 -38.88
N ARG A 213 7.55 2.12 -39.90
CA ARG A 213 6.94 0.79 -40.17
C ARG A 213 7.24 -0.24 -39.08
N GLN A 214 8.35 -0.08 -38.38
CA GLN A 214 8.74 -0.94 -37.26
C GLN A 214 8.12 -0.53 -35.93
N LEU A 215 7.45 0.63 -35.85
CA LEU A 215 6.68 1.02 -34.68
C LEU A 215 5.49 0.07 -34.51
N GLN A 216 5.63 -0.89 -33.59
CA GLN A 216 4.57 -1.82 -33.22
C GLN A 216 3.58 -1.21 -32.20
N ILE A 217 3.93 -0.07 -31.62
CA ILE A 217 3.14 0.64 -30.62
C ILE A 217 2.96 2.06 -31.13
N GLU A 218 1.72 2.56 -31.16
CA GLU A 218 1.43 3.94 -31.52
C GLU A 218 2.25 4.88 -30.62
N ALA A 219 2.97 5.84 -31.23
CA ALA A 219 3.70 6.84 -30.46
C ALA A 219 2.69 7.65 -29.64
N ASP A 220 2.86 7.64 -28.31
CA ASP A 220 1.94 8.30 -27.40
C ASP A 220 1.92 9.81 -27.65
N SER A 221 0.72 10.38 -27.67
CA SER A 221 0.49 11.77 -28.03
C SER A 221 0.85 12.67 -26.85
N LEU A 222 2.12 13.04 -26.73
CA LEU A 222 2.58 14.11 -25.82
C LEU A 222 2.04 15.52 -26.21
N ALA A 223 1.14 15.63 -27.18
CA ALA A 223 0.46 16.88 -27.47
C ALA A 223 -0.53 17.19 -26.34
N SER A 224 -0.25 18.25 -25.57
CA SER A 224 -1.19 18.84 -24.64
C SER A 224 -2.41 19.33 -25.43
N LEU A 225 -3.49 18.54 -25.45
CA LEU A 225 -4.80 19.05 -25.83
C LEU A 225 -5.12 20.18 -24.85
N ALA A 226 -5.45 21.37 -25.37
CA ALA A 226 -5.88 22.48 -24.53
C ALA A 226 -7.10 22.02 -23.71
N PRO A 227 -7.16 22.33 -22.39
CA PRO A 227 -8.30 21.94 -21.57
C PRO A 227 -9.59 22.43 -22.22
N VAL A 228 -10.52 21.52 -22.48
CA VAL A 228 -11.87 21.87 -22.92
C VAL A 228 -12.64 22.28 -21.67
N ASP A 229 -13.05 23.54 -21.56
CA ASP A 229 -13.60 24.14 -20.34
C ASP A 229 -14.90 23.46 -19.81
N GLU A 230 -15.61 22.69 -20.65
CA GLU A 230 -16.87 22.00 -20.29
C GLU A 230 -16.85 20.51 -20.65
N ALA A 231 -15.81 19.77 -20.23
CA ALA A 231 -15.69 18.34 -20.48
C ALA A 231 -15.61 17.49 -19.20
N VAL A 232 -16.11 16.25 -19.27
CA VAL A 232 -15.85 15.24 -18.25
C VAL A 232 -14.37 14.86 -18.30
N THR A 233 -13.66 15.08 -17.21
CA THR A 233 -12.24 14.74 -17.11
C THR A 233 -12.10 13.24 -16.89
N LEU A 234 -11.58 12.53 -17.89
CA LEU A 234 -11.15 11.14 -17.75
C LEU A 234 -9.64 11.12 -17.47
N THR A 235 -9.26 10.58 -16.32
CA THR A 235 -7.85 10.51 -15.91
C THR A 235 -7.58 9.25 -15.12
N THR A 236 -6.31 8.89 -14.98
CA THR A 236 -5.86 7.85 -14.05
C THR A 236 -5.80 8.40 -12.62
N PRO A 237 -5.79 7.53 -11.58
CA PRO A 237 -5.67 7.95 -10.19
C PRO A 237 -4.46 8.85 -9.93
N ALA A 238 -3.30 8.55 -10.54
CA ALA A 238 -2.11 9.38 -10.43
C ALA A 238 -2.32 10.79 -11.04
N GLY A 239 -3.04 10.89 -12.16
CA GLY A 239 -3.38 12.17 -12.80
C GLY A 239 -4.42 12.99 -12.03
N THR A 240 -5.04 12.43 -10.99
CA THR A 240 -5.94 13.20 -10.10
C THR A 240 -5.23 13.98 -9.01
N ALA A 241 -3.91 13.80 -8.87
CA ALA A 241 -3.13 14.43 -7.80
C ALA A 241 -3.25 15.97 -7.85
N GLY A 242 -3.65 16.57 -6.72
CA GLY A 242 -3.84 18.01 -6.59
C GLY A 242 -5.17 18.56 -7.14
N LEU A 243 -6.03 17.70 -7.68
CA LEU A 243 -7.36 18.08 -8.17
C LEU A 243 -8.46 17.59 -7.21
N SER A 244 -9.66 18.14 -7.34
CA SER A 244 -10.87 17.68 -6.63
C SER A 244 -12.10 17.97 -7.48
N TRP A 245 -13.12 17.11 -7.38
CA TRP A 245 -14.38 17.25 -8.12
C TRP A 245 -15.57 17.05 -7.20
N GLU A 246 -16.71 17.65 -7.53
CA GLU A 246 -17.96 17.45 -6.79
C GLU A 246 -18.50 16.01 -6.97
N HIS A 247 -18.31 15.45 -8.16
CA HIS A 247 -18.73 14.10 -8.53
C HIS A 247 -17.54 13.32 -9.09
N VAL A 248 -17.28 12.13 -8.54
CA VAL A 248 -16.23 11.23 -9.03
C VAL A 248 -16.87 9.89 -9.37
N TRP A 249 -16.58 9.40 -10.58
CA TRP A 249 -16.91 8.04 -11.02
C TRP A 249 -15.63 7.22 -11.10
N ILE A 250 -15.61 6.08 -10.41
CA ILE A 250 -14.54 5.08 -10.52
C ILE A 250 -15.15 3.84 -11.20
N PRO A 251 -15.10 3.79 -12.54
CA PRO A 251 -15.61 2.65 -13.29
C PRO A 251 -14.61 1.48 -13.31
N ALA A 252 -15.13 0.29 -13.59
CA ALA A 252 -14.35 -0.91 -13.86
C ALA A 252 -13.40 -1.35 -12.74
N VAL A 253 -13.87 -1.31 -11.49
CA VAL A 253 -13.13 -1.87 -10.33
C VAL A 253 -13.23 -3.39 -10.32
N GLN A 254 -12.45 -4.03 -11.20
CA GLN A 254 -12.52 -5.47 -11.49
C GLN A 254 -11.28 -6.22 -11.02
N GLN A 255 -11.46 -7.51 -10.71
CA GLN A 255 -10.37 -8.40 -10.37
C GLN A 255 -9.36 -8.48 -11.51
N GLY A 256 -8.07 -8.28 -11.19
CA GLY A 256 -6.97 -8.27 -12.16
C GLY A 256 -6.86 -6.99 -13.02
N ILE A 257 -7.84 -6.07 -12.95
CA ILE A 257 -7.76 -4.73 -13.57
C ILE A 257 -7.32 -3.70 -12.52
N TRP A 258 -7.93 -3.74 -11.34
CA TRP A 258 -7.55 -2.92 -10.18
C TRP A 258 -7.91 -3.67 -8.90
N PRO A 259 -6.95 -4.06 -8.04
CA PRO A 259 -5.50 -3.84 -8.13
C PRO A 259 -4.85 -4.56 -9.30
N ASN A 260 -3.97 -3.84 -9.99
CA ASN A 260 -3.11 -4.43 -10.99
C ASN A 260 -1.78 -4.86 -10.36
N LEU A 261 -1.71 -6.13 -9.96
CA LEU A 261 -0.52 -6.73 -9.34
C LEU A 261 0.47 -7.27 -10.36
N ALA A 262 0.28 -7.02 -11.66
CA ALA A 262 1.23 -7.45 -12.67
C ALA A 262 2.54 -6.66 -12.54
N ALA A 263 3.65 -7.38 -12.38
CA ALA A 263 4.97 -6.76 -12.29
C ALA A 263 5.30 -5.97 -13.58
N ARG A 264 5.48 -4.65 -13.45
CA ARG A 264 5.88 -3.76 -14.56
C ARG A 264 7.40 -3.59 -14.57
N ASN A 265 7.99 -3.31 -15.73
CA ASN A 265 9.41 -2.95 -15.87
C ASN A 265 10.47 -3.99 -15.40
N THR A 266 10.10 -5.27 -15.34
CA THR A 266 11.01 -6.36 -14.89
C THR A 266 12.16 -6.65 -15.87
N MET A 267 12.02 -6.33 -17.16
CA MET A 267 13.00 -6.69 -18.19
C MET A 267 14.32 -5.90 -18.08
N PHE A 268 14.26 -4.65 -17.58
CA PHE A 268 15.44 -3.78 -17.46
C PHE A 268 15.83 -3.49 -16.01
N GLY A 269 15.08 -4.00 -15.02
CA GLY A 269 15.32 -3.72 -13.61
C GLY A 269 15.29 -2.22 -13.30
N GLY A 270 14.36 -1.47 -13.91
CA GLY A 270 14.30 -0.02 -13.74
C GLY A 270 14.15 0.41 -12.28
N GLU A 271 13.37 -0.34 -11.51
CA GLU A 271 13.20 -0.16 -10.06
C GLU A 271 14.51 -0.47 -9.31
N ASP A 272 15.23 -1.54 -9.68
CA ASP A 272 16.58 -1.82 -9.15
C ASP A 272 17.57 -0.68 -9.45
N LEU A 273 17.47 -0.07 -10.62
CA LEU A 273 18.38 0.98 -11.06
C LEU A 273 18.13 2.28 -10.29
N VAL A 274 16.87 2.60 -10.00
CA VAL A 274 16.49 3.74 -9.14
C VAL A 274 17.00 3.51 -7.72
N ASP A 275 16.85 2.31 -7.17
CA ASP A 275 17.40 1.95 -5.86
C ASP A 275 18.92 2.09 -5.81
N ILE A 276 19.62 1.57 -6.82
CA ILE A 276 21.08 1.70 -6.93
C ILE A 276 21.49 3.18 -7.07
N ALA A 277 20.74 3.98 -7.82
CA ALA A 277 21.05 5.40 -8.04
C ALA A 277 20.80 6.27 -6.79
N LEU A 278 19.73 6.00 -6.05
CA LEU A 278 19.36 6.76 -4.84
C LEU A 278 20.12 6.30 -3.60
N HIS A 279 20.44 5.01 -3.51
CA HIS A 279 21.01 4.40 -2.29
C HIS A 279 22.43 3.86 -2.47
N GLY A 280 23.02 3.99 -3.66
CA GLY A 280 24.43 3.68 -3.94
C GLY A 280 24.81 2.20 -3.82
N SER A 281 23.85 1.32 -3.56
CA SER A 281 24.03 -0.12 -3.48
C SER A 281 22.73 -0.81 -3.86
N GLN A 282 22.83 -2.00 -4.45
CA GLN A 282 21.67 -2.88 -4.54
C GLN A 282 21.33 -3.27 -3.10
N THR A 283 20.19 -2.79 -2.59
CA THR A 283 19.67 -3.21 -1.28
C THR A 283 19.53 -4.73 -1.34
N ARG A 284 20.43 -5.45 -0.67
CA ARG A 284 20.58 -6.92 -0.69
C ARG A 284 19.38 -7.70 -0.11
N HIS A 285 18.22 -7.08 0.02
CA HIS A 285 17.02 -7.67 0.62
C HIS A 285 15.92 -8.04 -0.39
N ARG A 286 16.14 -7.91 -1.70
CA ARG A 286 15.12 -8.13 -2.73
C ARG A 286 15.13 -9.51 -3.41
N ASN A 287 15.40 -10.58 -2.65
CA ASN A 287 15.23 -11.96 -3.13
C ASN A 287 13.91 -12.61 -2.66
N GLU A 288 13.08 -11.92 -1.87
CA GLU A 288 11.72 -12.36 -1.57
C GLU A 288 10.79 -11.84 -2.67
N VAL A 289 10.28 -12.74 -3.51
CA VAL A 289 9.35 -12.45 -4.62
C VAL A 289 8.07 -11.72 -4.13
N GLY A 290 7.76 -11.83 -2.83
CA GLY A 290 6.63 -11.15 -2.19
C GLY A 290 6.81 -9.64 -1.95
N GLY A 291 8.03 -9.15 -1.69
CA GLY A 291 8.24 -7.73 -1.35
C GLY A 291 7.86 -6.78 -2.49
N GLN A 292 8.10 -7.19 -3.73
CA GLN A 292 7.73 -6.40 -4.91
C GLN A 292 6.22 -6.42 -5.16
N LEU A 293 5.54 -7.55 -4.90
CA LEU A 293 4.07 -7.64 -4.96
C LEU A 293 3.40 -6.79 -3.88
N ASP A 294 3.96 -6.77 -2.67
CA ASP A 294 3.47 -5.96 -1.55
C ASP A 294 3.69 -4.46 -1.80
N GLU A 295 4.81 -4.07 -2.40
CA GLU A 295 5.07 -2.69 -2.82
C GLU A 295 4.11 -2.24 -3.93
N VAL A 296 3.88 -3.10 -4.93
CA VAL A 296 2.91 -2.84 -6.00
C VAL A 296 1.50 -2.74 -5.42
N LEU A 297 1.09 -3.68 -4.56
CA LEU A 297 -0.20 -3.65 -3.88
C LEU A 297 -0.36 -2.38 -3.03
N ALA A 298 0.68 -1.99 -2.27
CA ALA A 298 0.66 -0.77 -1.49
C ALA A 298 0.55 0.48 -2.37
N SER A 299 1.18 0.49 -3.54
CA SER A 299 1.02 1.55 -4.54
C SER A 299 -0.41 1.59 -5.11
N GLU A 300 -0.99 0.44 -5.43
CA GLU A 300 -2.38 0.32 -5.91
C GLU A 300 -3.40 0.76 -4.83
N GLN A 301 -3.15 0.43 -3.56
CA GLN A 301 -3.94 0.89 -2.40
C GLN A 301 -3.83 2.41 -2.20
N LYS A 302 -2.64 3.00 -2.39
CA LYS A 302 -2.47 4.46 -2.40
C LYS A 302 -3.25 5.10 -3.54
N GLY A 303 -3.19 4.51 -4.74
CA GLY A 303 -3.98 4.96 -5.89
C GLY A 303 -5.48 4.92 -5.60
N TRP A 304 -5.95 3.86 -4.93
CA TRP A 304 -7.34 3.72 -4.48
C TRP A 304 -7.75 4.83 -3.51
N LEU A 305 -6.96 5.07 -2.46
CA LEU A 305 -7.20 6.14 -1.51
C LEU A 305 -7.19 7.52 -2.16
N VAL A 306 -6.23 7.78 -3.06
CA VAL A 306 -6.15 9.05 -3.79
C VAL A 306 -7.43 9.27 -4.59
N ALA A 307 -7.90 8.27 -5.33
CA ALA A 307 -9.11 8.37 -6.15
C ALA A 307 -10.38 8.61 -5.31
N LEU A 308 -10.55 7.88 -4.20
CA LEU A 308 -11.69 8.04 -3.29
C LEU A 308 -11.75 9.45 -2.67
N THR A 309 -10.59 9.98 -2.28
CA THR A 309 -10.49 11.28 -1.59
C THR A 309 -10.65 12.49 -2.51
N ARG A 310 -10.77 12.30 -3.83
CA ARG A 310 -11.00 13.42 -4.77
C ARG A 310 -12.45 13.92 -4.79
N ALA A 311 -13.39 13.13 -4.28
CA ALA A 311 -14.80 13.44 -4.30
C ALA A 311 -15.18 14.36 -3.12
N ASN A 312 -15.65 15.57 -3.41
CA ASN A 312 -16.16 16.50 -2.39
C ASN A 312 -17.66 16.35 -2.13
N GLY A 313 -18.39 15.65 -3.01
CA GLY A 313 -19.84 15.46 -2.92
C GLY A 313 -20.22 13.99 -3.03
N THR A 314 -20.36 13.49 -4.26
CA THR A 314 -20.75 12.10 -4.51
C THR A 314 -19.64 11.30 -5.16
N LEU A 315 -19.45 10.09 -4.64
CA LEU A 315 -18.54 9.10 -5.18
C LEU A 315 -19.38 7.93 -5.68
N ASN A 316 -19.14 7.52 -6.92
CA ASN A 316 -19.80 6.39 -7.54
C ASN A 316 -18.75 5.38 -7.99
N VAL A 317 -18.78 4.18 -7.42
CA VAL A 317 -17.88 3.09 -7.75
C VAL A 317 -18.68 2.00 -8.47
N SER A 318 -18.15 1.46 -9.56
CA SER A 318 -18.86 0.41 -10.30
C SER A 318 -17.93 -0.71 -10.76
N ALA A 319 -18.48 -1.92 -10.72
CA ALA A 319 -17.90 -3.14 -11.26
C ALA A 319 -19.01 -3.93 -11.97
N SER A 320 -18.65 -4.63 -13.05
CA SER A 320 -19.55 -5.55 -13.75
C SER A 320 -19.27 -6.99 -13.32
N GLN A 321 -20.34 -7.74 -13.06
CA GLN A 321 -20.26 -9.16 -12.74
C GLN A 321 -20.95 -9.95 -13.85
N ASN A 322 -20.20 -10.80 -14.55
CA ASN A 322 -20.69 -11.74 -15.56
C ASN A 322 -19.73 -12.94 -15.68
N ASP A 323 -19.98 -13.86 -16.61
CA ASP A 323 -19.15 -15.06 -16.79
C ASP A 323 -17.66 -14.75 -17.10
N ASP A 324 -17.38 -13.57 -17.67
CA ASP A 324 -16.03 -13.16 -18.10
C ASP A 324 -15.36 -12.16 -17.15
N ALA A 325 -16.08 -11.56 -16.20
CA ALA A 325 -15.61 -10.48 -15.34
C ALA A 325 -16.12 -10.60 -13.91
N VAL A 326 -15.18 -10.51 -12.97
CA VAL A 326 -15.44 -10.62 -11.53
C VAL A 326 -15.10 -9.28 -10.86
N PRO A 327 -15.98 -8.75 -9.98
CA PRO A 327 -15.68 -7.56 -9.17
C PRO A 327 -14.42 -7.72 -8.33
N SER A 328 -13.68 -6.63 -8.14
CA SER A 328 -12.42 -6.63 -7.40
C SER A 328 -12.59 -6.92 -5.91
N ASP A 329 -11.62 -7.63 -5.33
CA ASP A 329 -11.48 -7.79 -3.88
C ASP A 329 -11.40 -6.46 -3.11
N PHE A 330 -10.98 -5.37 -3.74
CA PHE A 330 -10.99 -4.04 -3.11
C PHE A 330 -12.39 -3.59 -2.69
N LEU A 331 -13.43 -3.97 -3.44
CA LEU A 331 -14.81 -3.60 -3.09
C LEU A 331 -15.25 -4.32 -1.82
N TYR A 332 -14.99 -5.62 -1.74
CA TYR A 332 -15.37 -6.44 -0.60
C TYR A 332 -14.52 -6.12 0.65
N ALA A 333 -13.24 -5.76 0.47
CA ALA A 333 -12.34 -5.47 1.57
C ALA A 333 -12.54 -4.07 2.17
N TYR A 334 -12.78 -3.04 1.32
CA TYR A 334 -12.83 -1.65 1.76
C TYR A 334 -14.24 -1.05 1.81
N LEU A 335 -15.21 -1.66 1.13
CA LEU A 335 -16.62 -1.23 1.13
C LEU A 335 -17.58 -2.42 1.43
N PRO A 336 -17.32 -3.23 2.49
CA PRO A 336 -18.12 -4.43 2.79
C PRO A 336 -19.59 -4.12 3.09
N GLU A 337 -19.90 -2.91 3.54
CA GLU A 337 -21.26 -2.42 3.76
C GLU A 337 -22.06 -2.15 2.46
N CYS A 338 -21.37 -1.99 1.33
CA CYS A 338 -21.99 -1.75 0.03
C CYS A 338 -21.91 -2.97 -0.90
N PHE A 339 -20.93 -3.85 -0.67
CA PHE A 339 -20.68 -5.02 -1.51
C PHE A 339 -20.44 -6.26 -0.62
N THR A 340 -21.40 -7.18 -0.58
CA THR A 340 -21.27 -8.47 0.10
C THR A 340 -20.90 -9.58 -0.89
N ARG A 341 -20.14 -10.60 -0.43
CA ARG A 341 -19.84 -11.77 -1.28
C ARG A 341 -21.07 -12.65 -1.54
N ASP A 342 -22.06 -12.64 -0.64
CA ASP A 342 -23.33 -13.34 -0.83
C ASP A 342 -24.15 -12.79 -2.00
N ASP A 343 -24.04 -11.48 -2.30
CA ASP A 343 -24.69 -10.87 -3.47
C ASP A 343 -24.05 -11.28 -4.80
N ALA A 344 -22.82 -11.80 -4.76
CA ALA A 344 -22.10 -12.29 -5.93
C ALA A 344 -22.58 -13.69 -6.35
N GLU A 345 -23.13 -14.48 -5.43
CA GLU A 345 -23.64 -15.83 -5.74
C GLU A 345 -25.14 -15.84 -6.10
N ARG A 346 -25.86 -14.74 -5.88
CA ARG A 346 -27.30 -14.64 -6.20
C ARG A 346 -27.56 -14.39 -7.70
N PRO A 347 -28.51 -15.13 -8.32
CA PRO A 347 -28.92 -14.88 -9.70
C PRO A 347 -29.39 -13.43 -9.92
N LEU A 348 -28.96 -12.79 -11.01
CA LEU A 348 -29.33 -11.42 -11.40
C LEU A 348 -30.85 -11.17 -11.41
N ALA A 349 -31.64 -12.22 -11.69
CA ALA A 349 -33.10 -12.16 -11.71
C ALA A 349 -33.73 -11.88 -10.32
N GLU A 350 -33.13 -12.37 -9.24
CA GLU A 350 -33.60 -12.10 -7.86
C GLU A 350 -33.23 -10.69 -7.42
N ARG A 351 -32.03 -10.20 -7.78
CA ARG A 351 -31.58 -8.84 -7.45
C ARG A 351 -32.39 -7.74 -8.15
N LEU A 352 -32.88 -8.01 -9.36
CA LEU A 352 -33.78 -7.10 -10.09
C LEU A 352 -35.21 -7.12 -9.54
N ALA A 353 -35.64 -8.21 -8.90
CA ALA A 353 -36.97 -8.31 -8.29
C ALA A 353 -37.07 -7.38 -7.07
N ASP A 354 -36.06 -7.34 -6.20
CA ASP A 354 -36.04 -6.47 -5.01
C ASP A 354 -35.95 -4.97 -5.37
N ALA A 355 -35.20 -4.63 -6.42
CA ALA A 355 -35.15 -3.26 -6.94
C ALA A 355 -36.50 -2.81 -7.54
N SER A 356 -37.31 -3.76 -8.03
CA SER A 356 -38.66 -3.48 -8.53
C SER A 356 -39.73 -3.43 -7.42
N ASP A 357 -39.48 -4.08 -6.28
CA ASP A 357 -40.40 -4.11 -5.13
C ASP A 357 -40.28 -2.86 -4.23
N ALA A 358 -39.11 -2.21 -4.21
CA ALA A 358 -38.94 -0.89 -3.58
C ALA A 358 -39.75 0.23 -4.28
N GLY A 359 -40.20 0.01 -5.51
CA GLY A 359 -40.99 0.96 -6.32
C GLY A 359 -42.50 0.78 -6.26
N ASN A 360 -43.04 -0.27 -5.62
CA ASN A 360 -44.45 -0.64 -5.79
C ASN A 360 -45.15 -1.10 -4.49
N ALA A 361 -44.95 -0.35 -3.39
CA ALA A 361 -45.52 -0.65 -2.09
C ALA A 361 -47.03 -0.32 -1.92
N ASP A 362 -47.75 0.13 -2.95
CA ASP A 362 -49.12 0.67 -2.79
C ASP A 362 -50.25 -0.16 -3.43
N SER A 363 -50.01 -1.41 -3.84
CA SER A 363 -51.07 -2.23 -4.44
C SER A 363 -50.83 -3.73 -4.32
N ARG A 364 -51.19 -4.33 -3.18
CA ARG A 364 -51.90 -5.63 -3.05
C ARG A 364 -51.96 -6.09 -1.59
N ARG A 365 -52.88 -5.49 -0.82
CA ARG A 365 -53.65 -6.26 0.17
C ARG A 365 -54.69 -7.09 -0.60
N ASN A 366 -54.88 -8.33 -0.17
CA ASN A 366 -55.75 -9.38 -0.72
C ASN A 366 -55.17 -10.18 -1.90
N GLN A 367 -54.57 -11.33 -1.59
CA GLN A 367 -55.23 -12.61 -1.83
C GLN A 367 -54.49 -13.78 -1.15
N THR A 368 -55.30 -14.72 -0.70
CA THR A 368 -55.05 -15.81 0.24
C THR A 368 -54.58 -17.09 -0.47
N GLU A 369 -53.85 -17.93 0.27
CA GLU A 369 -53.81 -19.42 0.22
C GLU A 369 -53.65 -20.14 -1.13
N THR A 370 -52.58 -20.93 -1.30
CA THR A 370 -52.68 -22.41 -1.29
C THR A 370 -51.30 -23.09 -1.24
N SER A 371 -51.21 -24.08 -0.36
CA SER A 371 -50.17 -25.09 -0.16
C SER A 371 -50.04 -26.07 -1.33
N VAL A 372 -48.88 -26.72 -1.51
CA VAL A 372 -48.73 -28.19 -1.66
C VAL A 372 -47.25 -28.59 -1.43
N ASP A 373 -47.08 -29.57 -0.55
CA ASP A 373 -45.86 -30.31 -0.23
C ASP A 373 -45.25 -31.08 -1.41
N THR A 374 -43.92 -31.24 -1.40
CA THR A 374 -43.30 -32.55 -1.69
C THR A 374 -41.89 -32.58 -1.10
N ALA A 375 -41.76 -33.37 -0.04
CA ALA A 375 -40.50 -33.76 0.56
C ALA A 375 -40.09 -35.15 0.07
N GLU A 376 -38.89 -35.31 -0.50
CA GLU A 376 -38.14 -36.57 -0.43
C GLU A 376 -36.62 -36.31 -0.30
N HIS A 377 -36.16 -36.42 0.95
CA HIS A 377 -34.94 -37.08 1.43
C HIS A 377 -33.68 -37.13 0.54
N GLY A 378 -32.71 -36.27 0.90
CA GLY A 378 -31.28 -36.52 0.72
C GLY A 378 -30.52 -36.04 1.97
N HIS A 379 -30.15 -36.96 2.86
CA HIS A 379 -29.34 -36.66 4.04
C HIS A 379 -27.89 -36.29 3.66
N SER A 380 -27.39 -35.22 4.30
CA SER A 380 -26.02 -35.03 4.82
C SER A 380 -24.85 -35.26 3.84
N VAL A 381 -24.29 -34.19 3.24
CA VAL A 381 -22.85 -33.90 3.00
C VAL A 381 -22.71 -32.52 2.28
N LYS A 382 -23.18 -31.39 2.82
CA LYS A 382 -22.97 -30.06 2.14
C LYS A 382 -22.62 -28.86 3.05
N GLU A 383 -22.36 -29.06 4.34
CA GLU A 383 -21.96 -27.99 5.25
C GLU A 383 -20.44 -27.82 5.38
N SER A 384 -19.63 -28.83 5.05
CA SER A 384 -18.17 -28.78 5.26
C SER A 384 -17.35 -28.18 4.10
N GLU A 385 -17.96 -27.83 2.96
CA GLU A 385 -17.21 -27.27 1.81
C GLU A 385 -17.40 -25.75 1.61
N ARG A 386 -18.23 -25.08 2.41
CA ARG A 386 -18.45 -23.62 2.31
C ARG A 386 -17.44 -22.75 3.08
N HIS A 387 -16.61 -23.36 3.94
CA HIS A 387 -15.78 -22.62 4.91
C HIS A 387 -14.27 -22.64 4.60
N ALA A 388 -13.83 -23.25 3.51
CA ALA A 388 -12.40 -23.42 3.24
C ALA A 388 -11.66 -22.15 2.76
N GLY A 389 -12.39 -21.09 2.37
CA GLY A 389 -11.83 -19.77 2.03
C GLY A 389 -12.00 -18.70 3.11
N ASP A 390 -12.67 -19.04 4.21
CA ASP A 390 -13.16 -18.10 5.24
C ASP A 390 -12.24 -18.02 6.49
N GLU A 391 -11.31 -18.95 6.64
CA GLU A 391 -10.45 -19.05 7.84
C GLU A 391 -9.34 -17.99 7.91
N THR A 392 -9.04 -17.28 6.82
CA THR A 392 -7.94 -16.29 6.81
C THR A 392 -8.34 -14.88 7.23
N LEU A 393 -9.63 -14.53 7.16
CA LEU A 393 -10.16 -13.22 7.56
C LEU A 393 -10.88 -13.23 8.92
N THR A 394 -11.46 -14.37 9.31
CA THR A 394 -12.09 -14.59 10.62
C THR A 394 -11.10 -14.66 11.79
N ALA A 395 -9.79 -14.77 11.51
CA ALA A 395 -8.74 -14.78 12.52
C ALA A 395 -8.28 -13.38 13.00
N SER A 396 -8.85 -12.29 12.46
CA SER A 396 -8.55 -10.92 12.91
C SER A 396 -9.72 -10.28 13.64
N MET A 397 -9.41 -9.42 14.61
CA MET A 397 -10.40 -8.65 15.37
C MET A 397 -11.34 -7.83 14.47
N ARG A 398 -10.86 -7.31 13.33
CA ARG A 398 -11.68 -6.63 12.32
C ARG A 398 -12.60 -7.58 11.57
N GLY A 399 -12.17 -8.79 11.27
CA GLY A 399 -13.00 -9.83 10.66
C GLY A 399 -14.15 -10.25 11.56
N VAL A 400 -13.89 -10.39 12.87
CA VAL A 400 -14.94 -10.67 13.87
C VAL A 400 -15.93 -9.51 13.98
N ILE A 401 -15.46 -8.26 13.97
CA ILE A 401 -16.33 -7.07 14.00
C ILE A 401 -17.15 -6.96 12.71
N ALA A 402 -16.54 -7.21 11.54
CA ALA A 402 -17.22 -7.20 10.25
C ALA A 402 -18.30 -8.28 10.21
N LEU A 403 -17.98 -9.51 10.62
CA LEU A 403 -18.92 -10.62 10.67
C LEU A 403 -20.06 -10.33 11.64
N ALA A 404 -19.77 -9.84 12.85
CA ALA A 404 -20.82 -9.48 13.81
C ALA A 404 -21.72 -8.35 13.28
N ARG A 405 -21.17 -7.33 12.60
CA ARG A 405 -21.97 -6.28 11.94
C ARG A 405 -22.81 -6.83 10.78
N MET A 406 -22.26 -7.75 9.99
CA MET A 406 -22.99 -8.43 8.92
C MET A 406 -24.16 -9.23 9.49
N THR A 407 -23.94 -9.99 10.58
CA THR A 407 -24.99 -10.73 11.27
C THR A 407 -26.07 -9.79 11.81
N LEU A 408 -25.72 -8.63 12.36
CA LEU A 408 -26.72 -7.63 12.77
C LEU A 408 -27.55 -7.06 11.61
N ALA A 409 -26.96 -6.93 10.43
CA ALA A 409 -27.66 -6.38 9.26
C ALA A 409 -28.59 -7.39 8.58
N HIS A 410 -28.32 -8.70 8.71
CA HIS A 410 -29.01 -9.75 7.94
C HIS A 410 -29.82 -10.73 8.79
N SER A 411 -29.61 -10.78 10.11
CA SER A 411 -30.37 -11.65 11.02
C SER A 411 -31.56 -10.93 11.65
N GLU A 412 -32.66 -11.66 11.87
CA GLU A 412 -33.81 -11.13 12.59
C GLU A 412 -33.44 -10.79 14.05
N GLU A 413 -33.98 -9.70 14.62
CA GLU A 413 -33.66 -9.25 15.99
C GLU A 413 -33.91 -10.32 17.08
N SER A 414 -34.75 -11.31 16.79
CA SER A 414 -35.05 -12.44 17.69
C SER A 414 -34.15 -13.67 17.50
N SER A 415 -33.25 -13.68 16.52
CA SER A 415 -32.37 -14.82 16.25
C SER A 415 -31.27 -14.93 17.31
N ALA A 416 -30.81 -16.17 17.54
CA ALA A 416 -29.70 -16.43 18.45
C ALA A 416 -28.39 -15.83 17.92
N GLU A 417 -28.18 -15.84 16.59
CA GLU A 417 -27.01 -15.23 15.96
C GLU A 417 -27.01 -13.70 16.08
N PHE A 418 -28.18 -13.05 15.99
CA PHE A 418 -28.29 -11.60 16.20
C PHE A 418 -27.92 -11.23 17.63
N GLN A 419 -28.42 -11.97 18.63
CA GLN A 419 -28.09 -11.71 20.03
C GLN A 419 -26.61 -11.98 20.35
N ASP A 420 -26.04 -13.02 19.73
CA ASP A 420 -24.61 -13.33 19.87
C ASP A 420 -23.73 -12.25 19.23
N ALA A 421 -24.10 -11.74 18.05
CA ALA A 421 -23.42 -10.64 17.39
C ALA A 421 -23.50 -9.32 18.19
N VAL A 422 -24.65 -9.00 18.78
CA VAL A 422 -24.78 -7.86 19.71
C VAL A 422 -23.87 -8.05 20.93
N ALA A 423 -23.86 -9.25 21.52
CA ALA A 423 -23.03 -9.54 22.69
C ALA A 423 -21.54 -9.46 22.37
N ALA A 424 -21.11 -9.96 21.21
CA ALA A 424 -19.74 -9.91 20.73
C ALA A 424 -19.27 -8.46 20.50
N LEU A 425 -20.08 -7.63 19.81
CA LEU A 425 -19.76 -6.21 19.61
C LEU A 425 -19.75 -5.43 20.92
N ALA A 426 -20.68 -5.70 21.83
CA ALA A 426 -20.70 -5.07 23.15
C ALA A 426 -19.48 -5.47 24.00
N ALA A 427 -19.08 -6.74 23.96
CA ALA A 427 -17.89 -7.23 24.65
C ALA A 427 -16.61 -6.59 24.08
N LEU A 428 -16.48 -6.51 22.76
CA LEU A 428 -15.33 -5.88 22.09
C LEU A 428 -15.26 -4.37 22.33
N ALA A 429 -16.41 -3.68 22.30
CA ALA A 429 -16.48 -2.26 22.65
C ALA A 429 -16.11 -2.02 24.12
N SER A 430 -16.54 -2.90 25.03
CA SER A 430 -16.14 -2.83 26.44
C SER A 430 -14.66 -3.15 26.68
N ALA A 431 -14.04 -3.93 25.79
CA ALA A 431 -12.60 -4.22 25.77
C ALA A 431 -11.76 -3.10 25.11
N GLY A 432 -12.37 -1.96 24.76
CA GLY A 432 -11.66 -0.79 24.20
C GLY A 432 -11.44 -0.85 22.69
N VAL A 433 -12.13 -1.73 21.97
CA VAL A 433 -12.09 -1.76 20.50
C VAL A 433 -13.08 -0.74 19.96
N ASP A 434 -12.56 0.45 19.65
CA ASP A 434 -13.35 1.62 19.20
C ASP A 434 -14.24 1.31 17.98
N GLU A 435 -13.78 0.43 17.11
CA GLU A 435 -14.48 0.01 15.90
C GLU A 435 -15.72 -0.84 16.23
N ALA A 436 -15.78 -1.52 17.38
CA ALA A 436 -16.96 -2.28 17.77
C ALA A 436 -18.11 -1.39 18.32
N ASP A 437 -17.82 -0.14 18.72
CA ASP A 437 -18.81 0.80 19.27
C ASP A 437 -19.71 1.37 18.16
N PRO A 438 -21.03 1.11 18.16
CA PRO A 438 -21.96 1.62 17.15
C PRO A 438 -21.96 3.14 17.01
N ARG A 439 -21.58 3.88 18.07
CA ARG A 439 -21.51 5.35 18.06
C ARG A 439 -20.35 5.91 17.25
N ARG A 440 -19.39 5.06 16.88
CA ARG A 440 -18.18 5.43 16.12
C ARG A 440 -18.18 4.88 14.69
N TRP A 441 -19.26 4.23 14.28
CA TRP A 441 -19.36 3.68 12.93
C TRP A 441 -19.53 4.82 11.91
N PRO A 442 -18.65 4.91 10.89
CA PRO A 442 -18.84 5.85 9.81
C PRO A 442 -20.22 5.63 9.15
N PHE A 443 -20.86 6.72 8.74
CA PHE A 443 -22.13 6.72 7.97
C PHE A 443 -23.41 6.34 8.72
N LEU A 444 -23.38 6.00 10.02
CA LEU A 444 -24.57 6.05 10.88
C LEU A 444 -24.90 7.50 11.25
N ARG A 445 -25.33 8.29 10.26
CA ARG A 445 -26.01 9.56 10.52
C ARG A 445 -27.47 9.25 10.84
N ASP A 446 -27.84 9.59 12.06
CA ASP A 446 -29.18 9.46 12.67
C ASP A 446 -29.61 8.03 13.03
N ALA A 447 -29.02 7.44 14.07
CA ALA A 447 -29.75 6.44 14.86
C ALA A 447 -30.87 7.16 15.64
N PRO A 448 -32.15 6.83 15.44
CA PRO A 448 -33.22 7.45 16.20
C PRO A 448 -33.06 7.12 17.69
N THR A 449 -33.03 8.16 18.52
CA THR A 449 -33.18 8.05 19.96
C THR A 449 -34.51 7.38 20.29
N GLY A 450 -34.54 6.05 20.43
CA GLY A 450 -35.74 5.34 20.84
C GLY A 450 -35.79 3.85 20.52
N ALA A 451 -35.02 3.03 21.24
CA ALA A 451 -35.34 1.62 21.42
C ALA A 451 -34.90 1.16 22.82
N ARG A 452 -35.79 1.37 23.81
CA ARG A 452 -35.81 0.59 25.05
C ARG A 452 -36.51 -0.73 24.75
N SER A 453 -35.97 -1.83 25.29
CA SER A 453 -36.45 -3.20 25.20
C SER A 453 -37.98 -3.35 25.29
N PRO A 454 -38.62 -4.18 24.44
CA PRO A 454 -39.97 -4.66 24.69
C PRO A 454 -39.93 -6.02 25.41
N GLY A 455 -40.01 -5.97 26.74
CA GLY A 455 -40.40 -7.12 27.54
C GLY A 455 -41.92 -7.29 27.53
N ARG A 456 -42.38 -8.33 26.83
CA ARG A 456 -43.52 -9.22 27.16
C ARG A 456 -44.86 -8.57 27.57
N HIS A 457 -45.85 -8.68 26.67
CA HIS A 457 -47.29 -8.66 26.99
C HIS A 457 -47.62 -9.70 28.10
N GLU A 458 -48.44 -9.41 29.10
CA GLU A 458 -49.90 -9.46 28.94
C GLU A 458 -50.71 -8.70 30.02
N ARG A 459 -51.76 -8.04 29.50
CA ARG A 459 -53.15 -7.90 29.97
C ARG A 459 -53.49 -7.47 31.42
N THR A 460 -53.89 -6.20 31.49
CA THR A 460 -55.23 -5.69 31.85
C THR A 460 -55.92 -6.19 33.12
N GLN A 461 -56.20 -5.24 34.02
CA GLN A 461 -57.51 -4.76 34.49
C GLN A 461 -57.37 -4.30 35.95
N SER A 462 -57.36 -2.99 36.17
CA SER A 462 -58.52 -2.24 36.69
C SER A 462 -58.72 -2.40 38.20
N GLY A 463 -58.58 -1.28 38.92
CA GLY A 463 -59.40 -1.01 40.10
C GLY A 463 -58.66 -0.69 41.39
N ASN A 464 -58.24 0.58 41.51
CA ASN A 464 -58.28 1.44 42.71
C ASN A 464 -58.09 0.82 44.12
N SER A 465 -57.03 1.23 44.84
CA SER A 465 -57.14 2.18 45.97
C SER A 465 -55.80 2.45 46.69
N VAL A 466 -55.50 3.76 46.85
CA VAL A 466 -54.96 4.47 48.03
C VAL A 466 -53.81 3.84 48.86
N GLN A 467 -52.60 4.43 48.78
CA GLN A 467 -51.95 5.19 49.86
C GLN A 467 -50.60 5.82 49.44
N SER A 468 -50.40 7.06 49.89
CA SER A 468 -49.12 7.78 50.09
C SER A 468 -48.34 8.24 48.85
N THR A 469 -48.64 9.44 48.33
CA THR A 469 -47.97 10.77 48.58
C THR A 469 -46.66 10.93 47.80
N GLY A 470 -46.45 11.92 46.92
CA GLY A 470 -47.23 13.05 46.42
C GLY A 470 -46.54 13.56 45.13
N THR A 471 -47.28 13.67 44.02
CA THR A 471 -47.71 14.95 43.39
C THR A 471 -46.54 15.90 43.08
N ALA A 472 -46.00 15.89 41.85
CA ALA A 472 -46.55 16.35 40.56
C ALA A 472 -46.57 17.88 40.39
N LEU A 473 -45.96 18.34 39.29
CA LEU A 473 -46.24 19.48 38.40
C LEU A 473 -45.11 19.42 37.34
N SER A 474 -45.26 18.91 36.12
CA SER A 474 -46.09 19.34 34.97
C SER A 474 -45.78 20.75 34.44
N LEU A 475 -45.22 20.76 33.22
CA LEU A 475 -45.44 21.67 32.08
C LEU A 475 -44.59 22.96 31.91
N ASN A 476 -43.75 22.86 30.85
CA ASN A 476 -43.80 23.66 29.61
C ASN A 476 -43.10 25.03 29.47
N ALA A 477 -42.56 25.14 28.24
CA ALA A 477 -42.48 26.29 27.35
C ALA A 477 -41.36 27.32 27.63
N GLY A 478 -40.69 27.88 26.63
CA GLY A 478 -40.93 27.84 25.20
C GLY A 478 -39.84 28.56 24.43
N SER A 479 -39.93 28.41 23.11
CA SER A 479 -39.10 28.96 22.05
C SER A 479 -38.99 30.49 22.05
N ALA A 480 -37.84 31.01 21.60
CA ALA A 480 -37.74 32.29 20.88
C ALA A 480 -36.49 32.29 19.97
N GLN A 481 -36.67 32.92 18.81
CA GLN A 481 -35.86 32.88 17.60
C GLN A 481 -34.64 33.83 17.61
N SER A 482 -33.78 33.61 16.58
CA SER A 482 -32.97 34.59 15.82
C SER A 482 -31.49 34.80 16.18
N GLY A 483 -30.64 34.79 15.14
CA GLY A 483 -29.32 35.45 15.12
C GLY A 483 -28.17 34.63 14.55
N ALA A 484 -27.65 35.01 13.38
CA ALA A 484 -26.59 34.37 12.59
C ALA A 484 -25.18 34.24 13.23
N SER A 485 -24.47 33.17 12.81
CA SER A 485 -23.01 32.86 12.77
C SER A 485 -22.18 32.87 14.07
N PRO A 486 -20.96 32.27 14.12
CA PRO A 486 -20.31 31.19 13.33
C PRO A 486 -19.79 30.04 14.23
N GLN A 487 -19.50 28.82 13.72
CA GLN A 487 -18.46 27.92 14.28
C GLN A 487 -18.34 26.59 13.51
N ALA A 488 -17.11 26.26 13.14
CA ALA A 488 -16.69 24.96 12.66
C ALA A 488 -17.07 23.88 13.70
N MET A 489 -17.65 22.78 13.23
CA MET A 489 -18.04 21.66 14.10
C MET A 489 -16.81 20.88 14.55
N SER A 490 -16.24 21.25 15.69
CA SER A 490 -15.50 20.31 16.53
C SER A 490 -16.52 19.41 17.24
N VAL A 491 -16.45 18.09 17.02
CA VAL A 491 -17.20 17.11 17.80
C VAL A 491 -16.81 17.27 19.28
N PRO A 492 -17.75 17.32 20.25
CA PRO A 492 -17.37 17.36 21.66
C PRO A 492 -16.80 16.00 22.07
N THR A 493 -15.48 15.86 22.09
CA THR A 493 -14.80 14.84 22.87
C THR A 493 -15.15 15.09 24.34
N ASP A 494 -15.68 14.09 25.04
CA ASP A 494 -15.82 14.18 26.49
C ASP A 494 -14.43 14.47 27.07
N PRO A 495 -14.19 15.66 27.67
CA PRO A 495 -12.87 16.05 28.16
C PRO A 495 -12.41 15.23 29.37
N PHE A 496 -13.23 14.26 29.82
CA PHE A 496 -12.90 13.32 30.89
C PHE A 496 -12.87 11.86 30.43
N ALA A 497 -13.02 11.56 29.14
CA ALA A 497 -12.87 10.19 28.64
C ALA A 497 -11.44 9.67 28.91
N PRO A 498 -11.27 8.45 29.46
CA PRO A 498 -9.95 7.93 29.81
C PRO A 498 -9.05 7.79 28.58
N ILE A 499 -7.79 8.18 28.71
CA ILE A 499 -6.78 8.05 27.66
C ILE A 499 -6.16 6.66 27.78
N VAL A 500 -6.59 5.73 26.95
CA VAL A 500 -6.06 4.36 26.93
C VAL A 500 -4.74 4.31 26.16
N LEU A 501 -3.68 3.73 26.72
CA LEU A 501 -2.36 3.56 26.10
C LEU A 501 -1.85 2.14 26.35
N SER A 502 -1.20 1.54 25.35
CA SER A 502 -0.36 0.36 25.58
C SER A 502 1.10 0.76 25.84
N PRO A 503 1.89 -0.05 26.55
CA PRO A 503 3.32 0.21 26.78
C PRO A 503 4.10 0.56 25.50
N SER A 504 3.89 -0.19 24.41
CA SER A 504 4.53 0.08 23.12
C SER A 504 4.05 1.35 22.42
N GLN A 505 2.82 1.82 22.71
CA GLN A 505 2.33 3.11 22.23
C GLN A 505 3.03 4.27 22.94
N VAL A 506 3.30 4.14 24.25
CA VAL A 506 4.01 5.16 25.02
C VAL A 506 5.43 5.35 24.47
N ASP A 507 6.17 4.27 24.22
CA ASP A 507 7.51 4.35 23.63
C ASP A 507 7.51 4.97 22.23
N ARG A 508 6.54 4.58 21.37
CA ARG A 508 6.43 5.15 20.02
C ARG A 508 6.12 6.64 20.04
N LEU A 509 5.13 7.05 20.84
CA LEU A 509 4.75 8.46 20.99
C LEU A 509 5.91 9.30 21.55
N TRP A 510 6.67 8.74 22.48
CA TRP A 510 7.88 9.37 23.02
C TRP A 510 9.00 9.47 21.99
N GLY A 511 9.24 8.41 21.22
CA GLY A 511 10.26 8.39 20.16
C GLY A 511 10.00 9.43 19.08
N CYS A 512 8.79 9.44 18.52
CA CYS A 512 8.29 10.49 17.64
C CYS A 512 6.77 10.43 17.55
N ALA A 513 6.08 11.40 18.13
CA ALA A 513 4.61 11.48 18.09
C ALA A 513 4.05 11.50 16.66
N VAL A 514 4.74 12.16 15.71
CA VAL A 514 4.30 12.21 14.30
C VAL A 514 4.37 10.82 13.67
N CYS A 515 5.51 10.13 13.77
CA CYS A 515 5.64 8.76 13.25
C CYS A 515 4.64 7.80 13.90
N ALA A 516 4.46 7.89 15.22
CA ALA A 516 3.54 7.03 15.96
C ALA A 516 2.09 7.20 15.48
N ARG A 517 1.68 8.43 15.14
CA ARG A 517 0.36 8.70 14.57
C ARG A 517 0.29 8.33 13.09
N LEU A 518 1.33 8.58 12.32
CA LEU A 518 1.40 8.11 10.93
C LEU A 518 1.23 6.60 10.84
N GLU A 519 1.94 5.83 11.68
CA GLU A 519 1.88 4.37 11.72
C GLU A 519 0.51 3.79 12.13
N ARG A 520 -0.26 4.53 12.93
CA ARG A 520 -1.50 4.01 13.55
C ARG A 520 -2.77 4.63 12.99
N ASP A 521 -2.75 5.95 12.82
CA ASP A 521 -3.91 6.73 12.44
C ASP A 521 -3.99 6.91 10.90
N PHE A 522 -2.88 6.76 10.16
CA PHE A 522 -2.81 7.09 8.73
C PHE A 522 -2.28 5.99 7.80
N SER A 523 -1.42 5.08 8.26
CA SER A 523 -1.17 3.84 7.54
C SER A 523 -2.31 2.87 7.82
N GLY A 524 -2.78 2.19 6.77
CA GLY A 524 -3.75 1.11 6.90
C GLY A 524 -3.28 0.06 7.92
N PRO A 525 -4.18 -0.86 8.33
CA PRO A 525 -3.86 -1.84 9.36
C PRO A 525 -2.55 -2.54 9.03
N THR A 526 -1.57 -2.42 9.94
CA THR A 526 -0.41 -3.31 9.93
C THR A 526 -0.95 -4.73 10.02
N PRO A 527 -0.39 -5.70 9.27
CA PRO A 527 -0.79 -7.10 9.37
C PRO A 527 -0.93 -7.46 10.84
N SER A 528 -2.11 -7.94 11.24
CA SER A 528 -2.26 -8.59 12.54
C SER A 528 -1.19 -9.67 12.61
N ALA A 529 -0.45 -9.74 13.72
CA ALA A 529 0.55 -10.76 13.98
C ALA A 529 -0.11 -12.16 14.12
N VAL A 530 -0.71 -12.66 13.04
CA VAL A 530 -1.40 -13.96 12.94
C VAL A 530 -0.71 -14.87 11.91
N VAL A 531 0.47 -14.47 11.42
CA VAL A 531 1.57 -15.44 11.33
C VAL A 531 2.28 -15.26 12.66
N ALA A 532 2.45 -16.34 13.44
CA ALA A 532 3.30 -16.27 14.62
C ALA A 532 4.68 -15.86 14.11
N ASP A 533 4.99 -14.57 14.23
CA ASP A 533 6.28 -14.06 13.82
C ASP A 533 7.30 -14.82 14.66
N PHE A 534 8.48 -15.03 14.10
CA PHE A 534 9.54 -15.80 14.74
C PHE A 534 9.76 -15.40 16.21
N GLY A 535 9.62 -14.10 16.51
CA GLY A 535 9.68 -13.56 17.86
C GLY A 535 8.55 -14.04 18.78
N THR A 536 7.32 -14.10 18.29
CA THR A 536 6.15 -14.61 19.05
C THR A 536 6.38 -16.05 19.49
N LEU A 537 6.89 -16.92 18.62
CA LEU A 537 7.18 -18.32 18.97
C LEU A 537 8.25 -18.45 20.07
N VAL A 538 9.21 -17.52 20.15
CA VAL A 538 10.22 -17.50 21.22
C VAL A 538 9.59 -17.08 22.56
N HIS A 539 8.73 -16.05 22.55
CA HIS A 539 7.98 -15.64 23.76
C HIS A 539 7.07 -16.77 24.25
N ASP A 540 6.31 -17.38 23.34
CA ASP A 540 5.39 -18.46 23.67
C ASP A 540 6.13 -19.71 24.21
N ALA A 541 7.31 -20.04 23.67
CA ALA A 541 8.15 -21.12 24.19
C ALA A 541 8.68 -20.81 25.61
N ALA A 542 9.05 -19.56 25.88
CA ALA A 542 9.47 -19.11 27.21
C ALA A 542 8.29 -19.10 28.20
N GLN A 543 7.09 -18.71 27.75
CA GLN A 543 5.85 -18.84 28.49
C GLN A 543 5.61 -20.31 28.87
N TYR A 544 5.62 -21.20 27.88
CA TYR A 544 5.40 -22.64 28.08
C TYR A 544 6.36 -23.23 29.12
N ALA A 545 7.65 -22.86 29.07
CA ALA A 545 8.64 -23.32 30.04
C ALA A 545 8.36 -22.82 31.47
N THR A 546 7.93 -21.56 31.60
CA THR A 546 7.58 -20.95 32.89
C THR A 546 6.32 -21.58 33.49
N GLU A 547 5.30 -21.83 32.66
CA GLU A 547 4.05 -22.51 33.08
C GLU A 547 4.30 -23.96 33.51
N HIS A 548 5.30 -24.63 32.93
CA HIS A 548 5.75 -25.96 33.35
C HIS A 548 6.79 -25.93 34.49
N HIS A 549 7.10 -24.74 35.01
CA HIS A 549 8.03 -24.52 36.12
C HIS A 549 9.46 -25.02 35.86
N TRP A 550 9.90 -25.06 34.60
CA TRP A 550 11.26 -25.51 34.24
C TRP A 550 12.35 -24.53 34.68
N ASP A 551 11.95 -23.34 35.08
CA ASP A 551 12.78 -22.26 35.60
C ASP A 551 12.99 -22.34 37.12
N LEU A 552 12.25 -23.20 37.83
CA LEU A 552 12.36 -23.37 39.27
C LEU A 552 13.53 -24.32 39.64
N PRO A 553 14.40 -23.93 40.61
CA PRO A 553 15.56 -24.75 41.00
C PRO A 553 15.25 -26.17 41.44
N GLN A 554 14.06 -26.40 42.01
CA GLN A 554 13.63 -27.71 42.51
C GLN A 554 13.46 -28.74 41.38
N VAL A 555 13.35 -28.27 40.14
CA VAL A 555 13.02 -29.08 38.98
C VAL A 555 14.29 -29.45 38.19
N TYR A 556 15.41 -28.77 38.39
CA TYR A 556 16.63 -28.97 37.58
C TYR A 556 17.21 -30.39 37.62
N GLU A 557 17.04 -31.13 38.74
CA GLU A 557 17.47 -32.53 38.86
C GLU A 557 16.82 -33.46 37.83
N GLN A 558 15.64 -33.10 37.31
CA GLN A 558 14.95 -33.89 36.29
C GLN A 558 15.62 -33.80 34.91
N PHE A 559 16.41 -32.73 34.67
CA PHE A 559 17.11 -32.50 33.41
C PHE A 559 18.53 -33.07 33.48
N VAL A 560 19.29 -32.69 34.52
CA VAL A 560 20.66 -33.16 34.73
C VAL A 560 20.86 -33.47 36.21
N PRO A 561 21.24 -34.71 36.58
CA PRO A 561 21.46 -35.08 37.98
C PRO A 561 22.51 -34.20 38.67
N ILE A 562 22.19 -33.69 39.86
CA ILE A 562 23.11 -32.86 40.64
C ILE A 562 24.10 -33.78 41.39
N GLN A 563 25.38 -33.72 41.01
CA GLN A 563 26.46 -34.50 41.62
C GLN A 563 27.48 -33.55 42.29
N GLY A 564 27.05 -32.84 43.34
CA GLY A 564 27.89 -31.88 44.07
C GLY A 564 27.48 -30.42 43.83
N PRO A 565 28.37 -29.43 44.11
CA PRO A 565 28.06 -28.03 43.87
C PRO A 565 27.81 -27.76 42.38
N HIS A 566 26.96 -26.79 42.07
CA HIS A 566 26.63 -26.43 40.68
C HIS A 566 27.88 -25.87 39.99
N THR A 567 28.50 -26.67 39.12
CA THR A 567 29.63 -26.25 38.30
C THR A 567 29.15 -25.54 37.05
N ASP A 568 29.99 -24.69 36.44
CA ASP A 568 29.67 -24.01 35.17
C ASP A 568 29.25 -25.00 34.07
N THR A 569 29.93 -26.15 33.99
CA THR A 569 29.59 -27.23 33.06
C THR A 569 28.22 -27.84 33.33
N TRP A 570 27.85 -28.00 34.61
CA TRP A 570 26.52 -28.51 34.96
C TRP A 570 25.45 -27.49 34.59
N ARG A 571 25.66 -26.20 34.89
CA ARG A 571 24.71 -25.12 34.55
C ARG A 571 24.47 -25.02 33.05
N GLU A 572 25.54 -25.09 32.26
CA GLU A 572 25.46 -25.09 30.80
C GLU A 572 24.71 -26.31 30.25
N GLN A 573 24.97 -27.51 30.79
CA GLN A 573 24.25 -28.73 30.40
C GLN A 573 22.76 -28.68 30.77
N THR A 574 22.43 -28.19 31.96
CA THR A 574 21.04 -28.03 32.40
C THR A 574 20.31 -26.99 31.54
N ALA A 575 20.94 -25.85 31.27
CA ALA A 575 20.40 -24.84 30.37
C ALA A 575 20.17 -25.38 28.95
N GLN A 576 21.13 -26.14 28.41
CA GLN A 576 20.98 -26.78 27.10
C GLN A 576 19.81 -27.78 27.10
N ALA A 577 19.68 -28.62 28.12
CA ALA A 577 18.60 -29.59 28.22
C ALA A 577 17.21 -28.91 28.32
N ILE A 578 17.09 -27.80 29.05
CA ILE A 578 15.86 -27.00 29.10
C ILE A 578 15.58 -26.38 27.73
N ALA A 579 16.59 -25.77 27.08
CA ALA A 579 16.45 -25.14 25.78
C ALA A 579 16.04 -26.11 24.66
N ASP A 580 16.68 -27.28 24.62
CA ASP A 580 16.33 -28.35 23.67
C ASP A 580 14.88 -28.78 23.88
N ARG A 581 14.44 -28.89 25.14
CA ARG A 581 13.06 -29.25 25.46
C ARG A 581 12.04 -28.17 25.07
N MET A 582 12.35 -26.89 25.29
CA MET A 582 11.52 -25.77 24.81
C MET A 582 11.42 -25.79 23.28
N PHE A 583 12.54 -26.06 22.60
CA PHE A 583 12.59 -26.15 21.16
C PHE A 583 11.74 -27.32 20.64
N ASP A 584 11.94 -28.52 21.18
CA ASP A 584 11.30 -29.74 20.69
C ASP A 584 9.81 -29.82 21.04
N GLU A 585 9.40 -29.42 22.26
CA GLU A 585 8.00 -29.52 22.70
C GLU A 585 7.13 -28.36 22.20
N TYR A 586 7.68 -27.14 22.08
CA TYR A 586 6.89 -25.95 21.76
C TYR A 586 7.17 -25.37 20.39
N TYR A 587 8.42 -24.97 20.13
CA TYR A 587 8.80 -24.19 18.96
C TYR A 587 8.77 -25.01 17.66
N ALA A 588 9.43 -26.18 17.64
CA ALA A 588 9.60 -27.01 16.47
C ALA A 588 8.29 -27.53 15.84
N PRO A 589 7.24 -27.89 16.62
CA PRO A 589 5.95 -28.30 16.06
C PRO A 589 5.11 -27.15 15.49
N ARG A 590 5.38 -25.90 15.86
CA ARG A 590 4.55 -24.72 15.51
C ARG A 590 5.17 -23.82 14.46
N ARG A 591 6.49 -23.88 14.27
CA ARG A 591 7.18 -23.17 13.18
C ARG A 591 6.82 -23.76 11.82
N ILE A 592 6.93 -22.94 10.78
CA ILE A 592 6.85 -23.39 9.39
C ILE A 592 8.06 -24.29 9.09
N ASP A 593 7.85 -25.45 8.46
CA ASP A 593 8.95 -26.35 8.04
C ASP A 593 9.80 -25.67 6.95
N PRO A 594 11.08 -25.33 7.22
CA PRO A 594 11.95 -24.67 6.26
C PRO A 594 12.19 -25.53 5.03
N LEU A 595 12.11 -26.86 5.14
CA LEU A 595 12.28 -27.77 4.01
C LEU A 595 11.05 -27.78 3.08
N GLY A 596 9.88 -27.35 3.58
CA GLY A 596 8.65 -27.19 2.80
C GLY A 596 8.59 -25.88 2.01
N ILE A 597 9.54 -24.95 2.22
CA ILE A 597 9.59 -23.67 1.52
C ILE A 597 10.25 -23.87 0.14
N GLU A 598 9.47 -23.62 -0.92
CA GLU A 598 9.93 -23.78 -2.30
C GLU A 598 11.03 -22.76 -2.66
N ASP A 599 10.86 -21.50 -2.26
CA ASP A 599 11.84 -20.45 -2.52
C ASP A 599 13.15 -20.68 -1.72
N ALA A 600 14.28 -20.52 -2.39
CA ALA A 600 15.59 -20.80 -1.78
C ALA A 600 16.04 -19.70 -0.80
N SER A 601 15.64 -18.45 -1.04
CA SER A 601 15.98 -17.31 -0.18
C SER A 601 15.17 -17.36 1.11
N GLU A 602 13.85 -17.55 1.01
CA GLU A 602 12.95 -17.70 2.15
C GLU A 602 13.32 -18.92 3.01
N ARG A 603 13.68 -20.04 2.38
CA ARG A 603 14.18 -21.23 3.08
C ARG A 603 15.49 -20.96 3.82
N PHE A 604 16.43 -20.23 3.23
CA PHE A 604 17.66 -19.85 3.92
C PHE A 604 17.37 -18.91 5.10
N ALA A 605 16.48 -17.93 4.92
CA ALA A 605 16.04 -17.03 5.98
C ALA A 605 15.35 -17.79 7.13
N ALA A 606 14.47 -18.75 6.81
CA ALA A 606 13.80 -19.59 7.80
C ALA A 606 14.81 -20.47 8.57
N LEU A 607 15.80 -21.06 7.89
CA LEU A 607 16.88 -21.83 8.54
C LEU A 607 17.76 -20.96 9.44
N GLN A 608 18.06 -19.73 9.01
CA GLN A 608 18.82 -18.77 9.81
C GLN A 608 18.03 -18.38 11.07
N ARG A 609 16.75 -18.02 10.91
CA ARG A 609 15.84 -17.74 12.04
C ARG A 609 15.83 -18.91 13.01
N ASP A 610 15.65 -20.14 12.53
CA ASP A 610 15.70 -21.34 13.36
C ASP A 610 16.97 -21.50 14.19
N ALA A 611 18.14 -21.27 13.58
CA ALA A 611 19.41 -21.30 14.28
C ALA A 611 19.50 -20.19 15.34
N GLU A 612 19.02 -18.99 15.02
CA GLU A 612 18.92 -17.88 15.98
C GLU A 612 17.97 -18.23 17.14
N SER A 613 16.85 -18.91 16.88
CA SER A 613 15.87 -19.29 17.91
C SER A 613 16.47 -20.22 18.94
N LYS A 614 17.24 -21.22 18.49
CA LYS A 614 17.95 -22.13 19.41
C LYS A 614 18.88 -21.37 20.34
N ALA A 615 19.61 -20.39 19.82
CA ALA A 615 20.49 -19.56 20.62
C ALA A 615 19.69 -18.68 21.62
N MET A 616 18.56 -18.10 21.19
CA MET A 616 17.69 -17.31 22.06
C MET A 616 17.10 -18.15 23.21
N LEU A 617 16.53 -19.31 22.89
CA LEU A 617 16.00 -20.26 23.85
C LEU A 617 17.08 -20.74 24.83
N PHE A 618 18.31 -20.97 24.35
CA PHE A 618 19.45 -21.27 25.20
C PHE A 618 19.78 -20.13 26.16
N ASN A 619 19.79 -18.87 25.70
CA ASN A 619 20.04 -17.72 26.57
C ASN A 619 18.95 -17.56 27.65
N ILE A 620 17.68 -17.80 27.31
CA ILE A 620 16.57 -17.81 28.27
C ILE A 620 16.75 -18.92 29.31
N ALA A 621 17.02 -20.14 28.86
CA ALA A 621 17.25 -21.27 29.76
C ALA A 621 18.49 -21.08 30.64
N ARG A 622 19.54 -20.49 30.08
CA ARG A 622 20.74 -20.11 30.83
C ARG A 622 20.42 -19.11 31.92
N TYR A 623 19.61 -18.09 31.61
CA TYR A 623 19.13 -17.15 32.60
C TYR A 623 18.29 -17.83 33.71
N PHE A 624 17.42 -18.78 33.37
CA PHE A 624 16.66 -19.55 34.37
C PHE A 624 17.59 -20.22 35.38
N VAL A 625 18.59 -20.95 34.90
CA VAL A 625 19.54 -21.66 35.77
C VAL A 625 20.46 -20.69 36.50
N ASP A 626 21.14 -19.80 35.78
CA ASP A 626 22.17 -18.93 36.35
C ASP A 626 21.58 -17.95 37.37
N SER A 627 20.37 -17.40 37.16
CA SER A 627 19.78 -16.40 38.06
C SER A 627 19.40 -16.91 39.45
N ASN A 628 19.47 -18.22 39.68
CA ASN A 628 19.24 -18.82 40.99
C ASN A 628 20.54 -19.06 41.78
N GLU A 629 21.69 -18.82 41.16
CA GLU A 629 23.00 -18.96 41.80
C GLU A 629 23.43 -17.69 42.54
N ALA A 630 24.08 -17.86 43.68
CA ALA A 630 24.58 -16.74 44.48
C ALA A 630 25.67 -15.91 43.77
N GLU A 631 26.34 -16.49 42.77
CA GLU A 631 27.43 -15.86 42.00
C GLU A 631 26.96 -15.17 40.71
N TYR A 632 25.66 -15.25 40.39
CA TYR A 632 25.09 -14.72 39.15
C TYR A 632 25.38 -13.23 38.93
N ILE A 633 25.23 -12.44 40.00
CA ILE A 633 25.48 -10.99 39.95
C ILE A 633 26.76 -10.66 40.71
N HIS A 634 27.51 -9.72 40.13
CA HIS A 634 28.70 -9.19 40.76
C HIS A 634 28.36 -8.56 42.13
N LYS A 635 29.17 -8.87 43.16
CA LYS A 635 28.93 -8.49 44.57
C LYS A 635 28.62 -7.00 44.78
N THR A 636 29.12 -6.12 43.92
CA THR A 636 28.87 -4.66 44.00
C THR A 636 27.48 -4.23 43.56
N THR A 637 26.77 -5.02 42.74
CA THR A 637 25.43 -4.68 42.21
C THR A 637 24.30 -5.19 43.12
N GLY A 638 24.63 -5.91 44.19
CA GLY A 638 23.66 -6.47 45.16
C GLY A 638 23.03 -7.79 44.70
N ALA A 639 22.43 -8.52 45.64
CA ALA A 639 21.72 -9.77 45.36
C ALA A 639 20.34 -9.53 44.72
N ILE A 640 19.81 -10.53 44.00
CA ILE A 640 18.45 -10.52 43.42
C ILE A 640 17.45 -11.40 44.18
N GLY A 641 17.90 -12.08 45.22
CA GLY A 641 17.09 -13.04 45.96
C GLY A 641 16.87 -14.36 45.23
N THR A 642 16.40 -15.36 45.97
CA THR A 642 16.05 -16.69 45.42
C THR A 642 14.67 -16.64 44.79
N LEU A 643 14.49 -17.28 43.62
CA LEU A 643 13.19 -17.39 42.97
C LEU A 643 12.23 -18.23 43.82
N VAL A 644 11.09 -17.64 44.17
CA VAL A 644 10.00 -18.33 44.87
C VAL A 644 8.96 -18.81 43.87
N GLU A 645 8.60 -17.93 42.93
CA GLU A 645 7.55 -18.17 41.94
C GLU A 645 7.76 -17.26 40.74
N SER A 646 7.28 -17.70 39.58
CA SER A 646 7.34 -16.98 38.32
C SER A 646 5.99 -17.09 37.61
N PHE A 647 5.63 -16.04 36.88
CA PHE A 647 4.40 -15.95 36.14
C PHE A 647 4.73 -15.46 34.73
N ALA A 648 4.17 -16.12 33.72
CA ALA A 648 4.33 -15.72 32.33
C ALA A 648 3.09 -14.96 31.84
N GLU A 649 3.28 -14.10 30.84
CA GLU A 649 2.19 -13.45 30.08
C GLU A 649 1.14 -12.75 30.98
N CYS A 650 1.61 -12.08 32.03
CA CYS A 650 0.75 -11.45 33.04
C CYS A 650 0.05 -10.21 32.47
N SER A 651 -1.25 -10.32 32.22
CA SER A 651 -2.07 -9.18 31.79
C SER A 651 -2.34 -8.24 32.97
N PHE A 652 -2.31 -6.94 32.71
CA PHE A 652 -2.62 -5.91 33.70
C PHE A 652 -3.41 -4.76 33.09
N GLU A 653 -4.18 -4.10 33.95
CA GLU A 653 -4.84 -2.84 33.65
C GLU A 653 -4.53 -1.86 34.77
N GLY A 654 -3.90 -0.73 34.44
CA GLY A 654 -3.60 0.32 35.41
C GLY A 654 -4.32 1.61 35.05
N ALA A 655 -4.96 2.26 36.02
CA ALA A 655 -5.56 3.59 35.82
C ALA A 655 -5.03 4.57 36.86
N PHE A 656 -4.56 5.72 36.41
CA PHE A 656 -4.02 6.75 37.29
C PHE A 656 -4.27 8.15 36.73
N THR A 657 -4.26 9.13 37.64
CA THR A 657 -4.44 10.55 37.34
C THR A 657 -3.25 11.33 37.86
N LEU A 658 -3.11 12.59 37.46
CA LEU A 658 -2.09 13.45 38.04
C LEU A 658 -2.27 13.61 39.56
N ARG A 659 -3.51 13.54 40.05
CA ARG A 659 -3.83 13.53 41.49
C ARG A 659 -3.28 12.30 42.18
N SER A 660 -3.49 11.09 41.65
CA SER A 660 -2.99 9.87 42.29
C SER A 660 -1.46 9.84 42.36
N ILE A 661 -0.77 10.37 41.35
CA ILE A 661 0.69 10.55 41.39
C ILE A 661 1.12 11.59 42.43
N THR A 662 0.39 12.70 42.53
CA THR A 662 0.65 13.73 43.55
C THR A 662 0.48 13.17 44.96
N ASP A 663 -0.57 12.37 45.18
CA ASP A 663 -0.83 11.71 46.46
C ASP A 663 0.26 10.68 46.79
N ALA A 664 0.68 9.88 45.80
CA ALA A 664 1.80 8.92 45.95
C ALA A 664 3.13 9.64 46.25
N TYR A 665 3.41 10.79 45.63
CA TYR A 665 4.58 11.60 45.94
C TYR A 665 4.51 12.14 47.37
N ASN A 666 3.36 12.67 47.76
CA ASN A 666 3.14 13.24 49.09
C ASN A 666 3.10 12.20 50.21
N HIS A 667 2.89 10.91 49.89
CA HIS A 667 2.94 9.84 50.87
C HIS A 667 4.40 9.48 51.26
N ALA A 668 5.39 9.80 50.42
CA ALA A 668 6.80 9.53 50.69
C ALA A 668 7.40 10.55 51.67
N GLY A 669 7.72 10.10 52.90
CA GLY A 669 8.66 10.74 53.83
C GLY A 669 8.43 12.24 54.17
N ASP A 670 9.54 12.87 54.57
CA ASP A 670 9.65 14.28 55.03
C ASP A 670 9.83 15.30 53.89
N ARG A 671 9.44 14.95 52.67
CA ARG A 671 9.55 15.82 51.48
C ARG A 671 8.55 16.98 51.50
N PRO A 672 8.86 18.11 50.81
CA PRO A 672 7.89 19.18 50.62
C PRO A 672 6.63 18.65 49.93
N LYS A 673 5.46 18.92 50.53
CA LYS A 673 4.19 18.47 49.96
C LYS A 673 3.81 19.34 48.77
N LEU A 674 3.41 18.70 47.67
CA LEU A 674 3.06 19.37 46.42
C LEU A 674 1.54 19.34 46.22
N THR A 675 1.01 20.43 45.67
CA THR A 675 -0.33 20.46 45.09
C THR A 675 -0.32 19.86 43.68
N VAL A 676 -1.49 19.44 43.17
CA VAL A 676 -1.62 18.91 41.80
C VAL A 676 -1.15 19.92 40.75
N GLN A 677 -1.39 21.22 40.97
CA GLN A 677 -0.93 22.29 40.08
C GLN A 677 0.59 22.44 40.09
N GLN A 678 1.21 22.37 41.26
CA GLN A 678 2.68 22.38 41.38
C GLN A 678 3.31 21.14 40.74
N MET A 679 2.72 19.96 40.96
CA MET A 679 3.16 18.73 40.31
C MET A 679 3.09 18.85 38.79
N ARG A 680 1.99 19.37 38.23
CA ARG A 680 1.86 19.63 36.79
C ARG A 680 2.98 20.52 36.26
N ALA A 681 3.28 21.61 36.97
CA ALA A 681 4.29 22.57 36.56
C ALA A 681 5.70 21.96 36.59
N ILE A 682 6.01 21.17 37.64
CA ILE A 682 7.27 20.43 37.77
C ILE A 682 7.43 19.42 36.64
N LEU A 683 6.42 18.56 36.43
CA LEU A 683 6.45 17.56 35.37
C LEU A 683 6.50 18.20 33.97
N GLY A 684 5.85 19.34 33.77
CA GLY A 684 5.91 20.07 32.50
C GLY A 684 7.31 20.59 32.19
N VAL A 685 8.00 21.13 33.19
CA VAL A 685 9.39 21.60 33.03
C VAL A 685 10.37 20.45 32.75
N LEU A 686 10.12 19.26 33.30
CA LEU A 686 10.91 18.06 32.97
C LEU A 686 10.81 17.64 31.50
N MET A 687 9.77 18.10 30.80
CA MET A 687 9.45 17.74 29.41
C MET A 687 9.60 18.91 28.44
N ASP A 688 10.17 20.04 28.87
CA ASP A 688 10.23 21.31 28.13
C ASP A 688 8.84 21.84 27.70
N GLY A 689 7.79 21.48 28.45
CA GLY A 689 6.41 21.87 28.22
C GLY A 689 5.47 20.70 27.92
N TRP A 690 4.17 20.98 27.92
CA TRP A 690 3.13 20.01 27.57
C TRP A 690 2.63 20.27 26.15
N PRO A 691 2.43 19.23 25.31
CA PRO A 691 1.81 19.38 23.98
C PRO A 691 0.40 19.97 24.07
N VAL A 692 -0.38 19.46 25.02
CA VAL A 692 -1.71 19.96 25.38
C VAL A 692 -1.88 19.84 26.90
N GLN A 693 -2.63 20.76 27.50
CA GLN A 693 -2.89 20.72 28.92
C GLN A 693 -3.97 19.68 29.25
N LEU A 694 -3.59 18.57 29.85
CA LEU A 694 -4.52 17.56 30.36
C LEU A 694 -5.31 18.10 31.56
N ALA A 695 -6.61 17.81 31.63
CA ALA A 695 -7.47 18.17 32.76
C ALA A 695 -6.97 17.56 34.09
N ASP A 696 -7.20 18.22 35.22
CA ASP A 696 -6.75 17.75 36.55
C ASP A 696 -7.26 16.34 36.91
N GLY A 697 -8.46 16.00 36.42
CA GLY A 697 -9.09 14.69 36.59
C GLY A 697 -8.95 13.76 35.39
N GLN A 698 -8.13 14.12 34.39
CA GLN A 698 -7.93 13.27 33.22
C GLN A 698 -7.30 11.94 33.65
N GLU A 699 -8.00 10.85 33.38
CA GLU A 699 -7.52 9.51 33.64
C GLU A 699 -6.65 9.03 32.47
N VAL A 700 -5.50 8.45 32.82
CA VAL A 700 -4.62 7.72 31.90
C VAL A 700 -4.73 6.25 32.28
N GLN A 701 -5.15 5.43 31.32
CA GLN A 701 -5.30 4.00 31.47
C GLN A 701 -4.21 3.30 30.65
N ILE A 702 -3.49 2.37 31.27
CA ILE A 702 -2.47 1.56 30.63
C ILE A 702 -2.91 0.11 30.64
N ASN A 703 -3.00 -0.49 29.46
CA ASN A 703 -3.26 -1.91 29.29
C ASN A 703 -2.09 -2.61 28.61
N GLY A 704 -1.74 -3.79 29.10
CA GLY A 704 -0.62 -4.51 28.54
C GLY A 704 -0.44 -5.88 29.16
N ARG A 705 0.64 -6.53 28.74
CA ARG A 705 1.02 -7.84 29.19
C ARG A 705 2.50 -7.85 29.51
N ILE A 706 2.86 -8.39 30.66
CA ILE A 706 4.24 -8.55 31.12
C ILE A 706 4.67 -9.96 30.76
N ASP A 707 5.72 -10.10 29.95
CA ASP A 707 6.22 -11.40 29.50
C ASP A 707 6.56 -12.32 30.68
N ARG A 708 7.29 -11.79 31.67
CA ARG A 708 7.66 -12.55 32.87
C ARG A 708 7.70 -11.67 34.13
N LEU A 709 6.99 -12.13 35.15
CA LEU A 709 6.96 -11.54 36.49
C LEU A 709 7.48 -12.55 37.51
N GLU A 710 8.48 -12.16 38.31
CA GLU A 710 9.14 -13.04 39.27
C GLU A 710 8.96 -12.56 40.70
N ARG A 711 8.57 -13.48 41.59
CA ARG A 711 8.55 -13.27 43.03
C ARG A 711 9.84 -13.82 43.63
N ARG A 712 10.69 -12.94 44.14
CA ARG A 712 12.00 -13.26 44.68
C ARG A 712 12.06 -12.97 46.17
N ARG A 713 12.66 -13.86 46.96
CA ARG A 713 12.85 -13.69 48.41
C ARG A 713 14.30 -13.39 48.74
N PHE A 714 14.52 -12.39 49.56
CA PHE A 714 15.84 -11.96 50.03
C PHE A 714 16.16 -12.56 51.41
N ASP A 715 17.44 -12.55 51.79
CA ASP A 715 17.93 -13.13 53.06
C ASP A 715 17.28 -12.52 54.31
N ASN A 716 16.81 -11.28 54.20
CA ASN A 716 16.09 -10.57 55.26
C ASN A 716 14.61 -11.03 55.41
N GLY A 717 14.13 -11.91 54.54
CA GLY A 717 12.77 -12.41 54.49
C GLY A 717 11.81 -11.57 53.63
N ASP A 718 12.28 -10.44 53.08
CA ASP A 718 11.47 -9.59 52.22
C ASP A 718 11.26 -10.25 50.85
N GLU A 719 10.04 -10.13 50.35
CA GLU A 719 9.69 -10.55 48.99
C GLU A 719 9.60 -9.33 48.08
N HIS A 720 10.13 -9.47 46.87
CA HIS A 720 10.12 -8.42 45.86
C HIS A 720 9.67 -8.97 44.53
N TRP A 721 9.00 -8.11 43.75
CA TRP A 721 8.74 -8.38 42.35
C TRP A 721 9.95 -8.03 41.50
N ARG A 722 10.13 -8.77 40.40
CA ARG A 722 11.04 -8.43 39.33
C ARG A 722 10.33 -8.63 37.99
N VAL A 723 10.45 -7.64 37.12
CA VAL A 723 9.82 -7.60 35.80
C VAL A 723 10.87 -7.87 34.74
N VAL A 724 10.63 -8.85 33.88
CA VAL A 724 11.52 -9.19 32.76
C VAL A 724 10.70 -9.16 31.48
N ASP A 725 11.17 -8.38 30.50
CA ASP A 725 10.58 -8.25 29.17
C ASP A 725 11.55 -8.83 28.14
N TYR A 726 11.13 -9.86 27.40
CA TYR A 726 11.97 -10.49 26.40
C TYR A 726 11.98 -9.66 25.11
N LYS A 727 13.16 -9.49 24.53
CA LYS A 727 13.36 -8.79 23.25
C LYS A 727 14.15 -9.68 22.30
N THR A 728 13.56 -9.99 21.15
CA THR A 728 14.18 -10.81 20.09
C THR A 728 14.93 -9.98 19.04
N GLY A 729 14.76 -8.65 19.06
CA GLY A 729 15.46 -7.70 18.22
C GLY A 729 16.85 -7.30 18.74
N ASN A 730 17.45 -6.30 18.09
CA ASN A 730 18.77 -5.77 18.46
C ASN A 730 18.74 -5.07 19.82
N SER A 731 19.81 -5.23 20.59
CA SER A 731 19.99 -4.54 21.87
C SER A 731 20.09 -3.02 21.77
N PHE A 732 19.42 -2.34 22.70
CA PHE A 732 19.53 -0.88 22.85
C PHE A 732 20.78 -0.48 23.64
N SER A 733 21.15 0.79 23.59
CA SER A 733 22.22 1.35 24.42
C SER A 733 21.85 1.30 25.91
N PRO A 734 22.83 1.31 26.84
CA PRO A 734 22.57 1.26 28.28
C PRO A 734 21.61 2.36 28.78
N ALA A 735 21.67 3.56 28.20
CA ALA A 735 20.82 4.68 28.59
C ALA A 735 19.36 4.51 28.12
N GLU A 736 19.17 3.93 26.93
CA GLU A 736 17.85 3.59 26.39
C GLU A 736 17.19 2.48 27.22
N GLN A 737 17.91 1.39 27.52
CA GLN A 737 17.39 0.32 28.38
C GLN A 737 16.98 0.84 29.76
N PHE A 738 17.81 1.71 30.36
CA PHE A 738 17.53 2.29 31.67
C PHE A 738 16.34 3.27 31.68
N SER A 739 15.97 3.83 30.53
CA SER A 739 14.91 4.84 30.40
C SER A 739 13.71 4.38 29.56
N ASP A 740 13.64 3.08 29.28
CA ASP A 740 12.57 2.41 28.52
C ASP A 740 11.20 2.65 29.16
N LEU A 741 10.23 3.15 28.38
CA LEU A 741 8.93 3.50 28.95
C LEU A 741 7.99 2.31 29.02
N GLN A 742 8.21 1.24 28.27
CA GLN A 742 7.45 0.00 28.40
C GLN A 742 7.63 -0.60 29.81
N LEU A 743 8.86 -0.68 30.33
CA LEU A 743 9.12 -1.10 31.71
C LEU A 743 8.50 -0.16 32.75
N VAL A 744 8.49 1.16 32.49
CA VAL A 744 7.81 2.15 33.34
C VAL A 744 6.30 1.89 33.37
N CYS A 745 5.70 1.59 32.22
CA CYS A 745 4.29 1.26 32.11
C CYS A 745 3.93 -0.02 32.87
N TYR A 746 4.77 -1.04 32.85
CA TYR A 746 4.58 -2.25 33.65
C TYR A 746 4.59 -1.96 35.16
N GLN A 747 5.57 -1.16 35.61
CA GLN A 747 5.64 -0.75 37.01
C GLN A 747 4.41 0.07 37.44
N LEU A 748 3.91 0.97 36.57
CA LEU A 748 2.68 1.73 36.81
C LEU A 748 1.44 0.83 36.82
N GLY A 749 1.37 -0.13 35.90
CA GLY A 749 0.33 -1.15 35.85
C GLY A 749 0.25 -1.93 37.16
N LEU A 750 1.40 -2.40 37.67
CA LEU A 750 1.47 -3.09 38.95
C LEU A 750 1.11 -2.18 40.14
N ALA A 751 1.51 -0.92 40.11
CA ALA A 751 1.29 0.02 41.21
C ALA A 751 -0.12 0.63 41.26
N PHE A 752 -0.79 0.78 40.12
CA PHE A 752 -2.14 1.33 39.98
C PHE A 752 -3.13 0.32 39.38
N ASN A 753 -2.87 -0.98 39.56
CA ASN A 753 -3.71 -2.05 39.02
C ASN A 753 -5.18 -1.87 39.46
N THR A 754 -6.08 -1.75 38.49
CA THR A 754 -7.54 -1.69 38.64
C THR A 754 -8.17 -3.08 38.51
N ASP A 755 -7.46 -4.03 37.91
CA ASP A 755 -7.95 -5.36 37.65
C ASP A 755 -7.87 -6.24 38.91
N GLY A 756 -9.05 -6.60 39.43
CA GLY A 756 -9.19 -7.52 40.56
C GLY A 756 -9.28 -9.00 40.14
N SER A 757 -9.23 -9.29 38.83
CA SER A 757 -9.45 -10.65 38.29
C SER A 757 -8.18 -11.50 38.27
N THR A 758 -7.00 -10.91 38.10
CA THR A 758 -5.72 -11.62 38.09
C THR A 758 -5.27 -11.95 39.52
N THR A 759 -5.53 -13.18 39.97
CA THR A 759 -5.21 -13.68 41.32
C THR A 759 -3.73 -13.50 41.72
N ALA A 760 -2.81 -13.52 40.76
CA ALA A 760 -1.37 -13.29 40.98
C ALA A 760 -1.05 -11.84 41.42
N LEU A 761 -1.91 -10.87 41.08
CA LEU A 761 -1.74 -9.45 41.38
C LEU A 761 -2.61 -8.97 42.55
N THR A 762 -3.40 -9.87 43.16
CA THR A 762 -4.25 -9.58 44.33
C THR A 762 -3.50 -9.81 45.64
N GLY A 763 -3.16 -8.75 46.39
CA GLY A 763 -2.48 -8.85 47.70
C GLY A 763 -1.71 -7.57 48.11
N PRO A 764 -1.08 -7.53 49.31
CA PRO A 764 -0.14 -6.47 49.69
C PRO A 764 1.02 -6.49 48.70
N ARG A 765 1.16 -5.44 47.89
CA ARG A 765 2.03 -5.47 46.70
C ARG A 765 3.51 -5.39 47.11
N PRO A 766 4.31 -6.45 46.89
CA PRO A 766 5.76 -6.40 47.01
C PRO A 766 6.35 -5.25 46.20
N LYS A 767 7.44 -4.67 46.68
CA LYS A 767 8.20 -3.67 45.94
C LYS A 767 8.76 -4.30 44.66
N VAL A 768 8.61 -3.62 43.52
CA VAL A 768 9.34 -3.99 42.30
C VAL A 768 10.81 -3.65 42.52
N SER A 769 11.65 -4.65 42.72
CA SER A 769 13.08 -4.47 42.98
C SER A 769 13.83 -4.03 41.72
N ARG A 770 13.48 -4.62 40.56
CA ARG A 770 14.10 -4.38 39.26
C ARG A 770 13.08 -4.59 38.13
N ALA A 771 13.16 -3.78 37.09
CA ALA A 771 12.50 -4.02 35.81
C ALA A 771 13.56 -3.99 34.70
N GLU A 772 13.55 -4.99 33.81
CA GLU A 772 14.68 -5.29 32.93
C GLU A 772 14.22 -5.75 31.54
N LEU A 773 14.87 -5.21 30.50
CA LEU A 773 14.79 -5.73 29.15
C LEU A 773 15.80 -6.88 29.01
N PHE A 774 15.39 -7.97 28.37
CA PHE A 774 16.23 -9.12 28.10
C PHE A 774 16.34 -9.36 26.58
N PHE A 775 17.42 -8.86 25.99
CA PHE A 775 17.75 -9.08 24.58
C PHE A 775 18.32 -10.48 24.37
N VAL A 776 17.44 -11.46 24.22
CA VAL A 776 17.76 -12.89 24.19
C VAL A 776 18.59 -13.30 22.98
N LYS A 777 18.59 -12.50 21.91
CA LYS A 777 19.44 -12.71 20.73
C LYS A 777 20.93 -12.52 21.04
N ASP A 778 21.25 -11.43 21.74
CA ASP A 778 22.61 -10.92 21.86
C ASP A 778 23.28 -11.30 23.18
N GLN A 779 22.49 -11.50 24.24
CA GLN A 779 23.00 -11.57 25.61
C GLN A 779 22.44 -12.79 26.37
N PRO A 780 23.24 -13.43 27.25
CA PRO A 780 22.79 -14.52 28.09
C PRO A 780 22.13 -14.06 29.41
N ALA A 781 21.95 -12.75 29.61
CA ALA A 781 21.38 -12.20 30.83
C ALA A 781 20.60 -10.88 30.58
N PRO A 782 19.56 -10.58 31.38
CA PRO A 782 18.81 -9.33 31.34
C PRO A 782 19.65 -8.08 31.66
N ALA A 783 19.21 -6.95 31.10
CA ALA A 783 19.69 -5.58 31.37
C ALA A 783 21.22 -5.46 31.49
N GLY A 784 21.96 -6.11 30.59
CA GLY A 784 23.39 -6.26 30.77
C GLY A 784 24.09 -6.94 29.60
N THR A 785 25.34 -7.33 29.85
CA THR A 785 26.10 -8.22 28.97
C THR A 785 26.58 -9.43 29.75
N ALA A 786 27.14 -10.43 29.07
CA ALA A 786 27.78 -11.58 29.73
C ALA A 786 28.79 -11.20 30.83
N THR A 787 29.42 -10.01 30.74
CA THR A 787 30.39 -9.51 31.74
C THR A 787 29.85 -8.41 32.65
N ARG A 788 28.65 -7.89 32.35
CA ARG A 788 27.99 -6.78 33.05
C ARG A 788 26.52 -7.12 33.28
N VAL A 789 26.29 -8.28 33.87
CA VAL A 789 24.95 -8.81 34.15
C VAL A 789 24.16 -7.78 34.96
N GLU A 790 22.94 -7.49 34.53
CA GLU A 790 21.98 -6.62 35.22
C GLU A 790 22.57 -5.27 35.70
N SER A 791 23.35 -4.61 34.84
CA SER A 791 23.93 -3.30 35.17
C SER A 791 23.05 -2.12 34.72
N TYR A 792 22.05 -2.37 33.85
CA TYR A 792 21.23 -1.34 33.20
C TYR A 792 19.77 -1.34 33.66
N TYR A 793 19.45 -2.08 34.73
CA TYR A 793 18.08 -2.25 35.24
C TYR A 793 17.42 -0.95 35.70
N GLN A 794 16.10 -0.90 35.59
CA GLN A 794 15.29 0.18 36.18
C GLN A 794 14.98 -0.11 37.65
N PRO A 795 15.26 0.83 38.57
CA PRO A 795 14.84 0.71 39.96
C PRO A 795 13.31 0.90 40.09
N ALA A 796 12.80 0.66 41.30
CA ALA A 796 11.39 0.86 41.62
C ALA A 796 10.95 2.32 41.36
N LEU A 797 9.88 2.52 40.58
CA LEU A 797 9.22 3.84 40.52
C LEU A 797 8.50 4.18 41.83
N MET A 798 7.91 3.16 42.45
CA MET A 798 7.10 3.29 43.66
C MET A 798 7.43 2.19 44.68
N GLU A 799 7.38 2.57 45.95
CA GLU A 799 7.66 1.72 47.10
C GLU A 799 6.56 1.92 48.14
N GLY A 800 5.84 0.85 48.49
CA GLY A 800 4.77 0.93 49.48
C GLY A 800 3.64 1.92 49.13
N GLY A 801 3.36 2.11 47.83
CA GLY A 801 2.34 3.04 47.35
C GLY A 801 2.81 4.51 47.25
N ALA A 802 4.08 4.79 47.54
CA ALA A 802 4.66 6.12 47.44
C ALA A 802 5.75 6.19 46.35
N VAL A 803 5.98 7.35 45.74
CA VAL A 803 7.07 7.52 44.75
C VAL A 803 8.42 7.32 45.42
N THR A 804 9.32 6.53 44.81
CA THR A 804 10.57 6.08 45.44
C THR A 804 11.38 7.22 46.06
N ASP A 805 11.90 6.98 47.26
CA ASP A 805 12.84 7.85 48.00
C ASP A 805 14.23 7.27 48.11
N THR A 806 14.51 6.27 47.27
CA THR A 806 15.82 5.64 47.26
C THR A 806 16.76 6.39 46.33
N GLY A 807 18.02 6.53 46.76
CA GLY A 807 19.10 7.00 45.91
C GLY A 807 19.46 5.99 44.83
N PHE A 808 20.23 6.44 43.85
CA PHE A 808 20.77 5.53 42.83
C PHE A 808 21.74 4.52 43.46
N ALA A 809 21.42 3.23 43.35
CA ALA A 809 22.32 2.16 43.80
C ALA A 809 23.50 2.03 42.83
N ALA A 810 24.73 2.15 43.33
CA ALA A 810 25.93 2.00 42.52
C ALA A 810 26.04 0.59 41.93
N ARG A 811 26.39 0.49 40.63
CA ARG A 811 26.45 -0.78 39.90
C ARG A 811 27.84 -1.02 39.35
N TYR A 812 28.13 -2.28 39.03
CA TYR A 812 29.38 -2.63 38.37
C TYR A 812 29.55 -1.86 37.05
N TYR A 813 30.68 -1.15 36.88
CA TYR A 813 30.97 -0.21 35.78
C TYR A 813 30.03 1.01 35.62
N MET A 814 28.94 1.10 36.39
CA MET A 814 27.96 2.19 36.34
C MET A 814 27.72 2.74 37.77
N PRO A 815 28.71 3.42 38.38
CA PRO A 815 28.61 3.86 39.77
C PRO A 815 27.73 5.10 39.98
N HIS A 816 27.43 5.86 38.91
CA HIS A 816 26.69 7.12 38.97
C HIS A 816 25.51 7.10 37.99
N MET A 817 24.38 7.71 38.39
CA MET A 817 23.18 7.79 37.53
C MET A 817 23.47 8.55 36.23
N SER A 818 24.34 9.57 36.26
CA SER A 818 24.73 10.37 35.09
C SER A 818 25.30 9.56 33.92
N SER A 819 25.78 8.34 34.18
CA SER A 819 26.28 7.41 33.15
C SER A 819 25.14 6.74 32.36
N LEU A 820 23.94 6.66 32.94
CA LEU A 820 22.75 6.02 32.35
C LEU A 820 21.65 7.03 32.03
N PHE A 821 21.52 8.08 32.83
CA PHE A 821 20.47 9.09 32.69
C PHE A 821 21.01 10.48 33.01
N LYS A 822 20.96 11.36 32.01
CA LYS A 822 21.33 12.77 32.17
C LYS A 822 20.06 13.58 32.37
N MET A 823 19.98 14.25 33.51
CA MET A 823 18.87 15.12 33.83
C MET A 823 19.30 16.58 33.71
N GLN A 824 18.53 17.36 32.96
CA GLN A 824 18.72 18.81 32.84
C GLN A 824 17.54 19.47 33.54
N LEU A 825 17.83 20.22 34.60
CA LEU A 825 16.82 20.94 35.38
C LEU A 825 17.13 22.43 35.32
N PRO A 826 16.14 23.30 35.08
CA PRO A 826 16.38 24.73 35.09
C PRO A 826 16.69 25.20 36.51
N SER A 827 17.55 26.21 36.60
CA SER A 827 17.93 26.83 37.87
C SER A 827 16.83 27.71 38.47
N LYS A 828 15.82 28.10 37.67
CA LYS A 828 14.68 28.92 38.08
C LYS A 828 13.45 28.03 38.29
N ALA A 829 12.62 28.35 39.28
CA ALA A 829 11.38 27.62 39.52
C ALA A 829 10.39 27.74 38.34
N PRO A 830 9.62 26.67 38.06
CA PRO A 830 8.49 26.69 37.14
C PRO A 830 7.43 27.72 37.55
N ASP A 831 6.70 28.27 36.57
CA ASP A 831 5.59 29.17 36.85
C ASP A 831 4.51 28.46 37.69
N GLY A 832 4.11 29.09 38.80
CA GLY A 832 3.17 28.50 39.77
C GLY A 832 3.81 27.64 40.87
N VAL A 833 5.13 27.44 40.85
CA VAL A 833 5.89 26.78 41.93
C VAL A 833 6.71 27.83 42.68
N PRO A 834 6.55 27.97 44.01
CA PRO A 834 7.41 28.86 44.79
C PRO A 834 8.87 28.43 44.71
N GLU A 835 9.79 29.40 44.60
CA GLU A 835 11.25 29.15 44.53
C GLU A 835 11.76 28.32 45.72
N GLU A 836 11.18 28.51 46.92
CA GLU A 836 11.51 27.70 48.10
C GLU A 836 11.18 26.22 47.88
N VAL A 837 10.00 25.90 47.36
CA VAL A 837 9.55 24.52 47.08
C VAL A 837 10.41 23.87 46.01
N TRP A 838 10.79 24.62 44.97
CA TRP A 838 11.66 24.14 43.91
C TRP A 838 13.08 23.87 44.42
N HIS A 839 13.63 24.79 45.22
CA HIS A 839 14.94 24.61 45.83
C HIS A 839 14.97 23.41 46.78
N ASP A 840 13.94 23.25 47.63
CA ASP A 840 13.82 22.12 48.54
C ASP A 840 13.66 20.79 47.81
N LEU A 841 12.93 20.77 46.68
CA LEU A 841 12.86 19.60 45.82
C LEU A 841 14.23 19.24 45.25
N LEU A 842 14.97 20.20 44.70
CA LEU A 842 16.29 19.95 44.10
C LEU A 842 17.36 19.58 45.13
N ALA A 843 17.30 20.17 46.34
CA ALA A 843 18.26 19.92 47.41
C ALA A 843 17.95 18.64 48.20
N GLY A 844 16.66 18.31 48.35
CA GLY A 844 16.18 17.20 49.18
C GLY A 844 15.81 15.93 48.42
N ALA A 845 15.50 16.00 47.12
CA ALA A 845 15.14 14.81 46.35
C ALA A 845 16.37 13.96 46.02
N GLN A 846 16.26 12.67 46.26
CA GLN A 846 17.24 11.70 45.80
C GLN A 846 17.25 11.62 44.27
N GLU A 847 18.40 11.26 43.69
CA GLU A 847 18.55 11.04 42.25
C GLU A 847 17.45 10.11 41.67
N GLY A 848 17.11 9.04 42.40
CA GLY A 848 16.06 8.10 42.01
C GLY A 848 14.65 8.70 42.00
N THR A 849 14.36 9.64 42.90
CA THR A 849 13.06 10.35 42.94
C THR A 849 12.88 11.23 41.71
N LEU A 850 13.91 11.99 41.34
CA LEU A 850 13.86 12.87 40.18
C LEU A 850 13.80 12.06 38.87
N TRP A 851 14.52 10.93 38.80
CA TRP A 851 14.37 9.98 37.69
C TRP A 851 12.94 9.45 37.59
N ALA A 852 12.34 9.01 38.70
CA ALA A 852 10.98 8.49 38.71
C ALA A 852 9.95 9.55 38.27
N LEU A 853 10.08 10.79 38.75
CA LEU A 853 9.25 11.90 38.30
C LEU A 853 9.43 12.18 36.80
N THR A 854 10.65 12.06 36.27
CA THR A 854 10.89 12.25 34.84
C THR A 854 10.28 11.13 34.00
N MET A 855 10.35 9.88 34.46
CA MET A 855 9.68 8.76 33.78
C MET A 855 8.16 8.90 33.78
N LEU A 856 7.59 9.31 34.92
CA LEU A 856 6.17 9.64 35.04
C LEU A 856 5.78 10.79 34.08
N ALA A 857 6.60 11.84 34.01
CA ALA A 857 6.39 12.96 33.10
C ALA A 857 6.33 12.52 31.63
N ARG A 858 7.24 11.60 31.21
CA ARG A 858 7.26 11.04 29.86
C ARG A 858 5.97 10.26 29.51
N VAL A 859 5.42 9.51 30.46
CA VAL A 859 4.15 8.78 30.25
C VAL A 859 2.97 9.75 30.09
N PHE A 860 2.87 10.78 30.94
CA PHE A 860 1.85 11.82 30.77
C PHE A 860 2.05 12.65 29.50
N TYR A 861 3.31 12.84 29.08
CA TYR A 861 3.60 13.53 27.83
C TYR A 861 3.10 12.71 26.64
N ALA A 862 3.28 11.39 26.64
CA ALA A 862 2.72 10.51 25.62
C ALA A 862 1.17 10.58 25.60
N ALA A 863 0.52 10.61 26.78
CA ALA A 863 -0.93 10.79 26.87
C ALA A 863 -1.39 12.14 26.29
N ALA A 864 -0.69 13.23 26.62
CA ALA A 864 -0.94 14.55 26.07
C ALA A 864 -0.70 14.59 24.55
N ALA A 865 0.40 14.01 24.07
CA ALA A 865 0.73 13.92 22.65
C ALA A 865 -0.32 13.14 21.84
N LYS A 866 -0.97 12.13 22.45
CA LYS A 866 -2.08 11.40 21.85
C LYS A 866 -3.36 12.24 21.71
N GLN A 867 -3.61 13.19 22.60
CA GLN A 867 -4.77 14.08 22.51
C GLN A 867 -4.50 15.37 21.71
N ALA A 868 -3.23 15.74 21.51
CA ALA A 868 -2.87 17.00 20.86
C ALA A 868 -3.26 17.00 19.36
N ASP A 869 -3.95 18.05 18.93
CA ASP A 869 -4.21 18.35 17.51
C ASP A 869 -2.99 19.00 16.84
N HIS A 870 -2.20 19.74 17.61
CA HIS A 870 -0.95 20.37 17.19
C HIS A 870 0.16 20.02 18.17
N ILE A 871 1.30 19.55 17.65
CA ILE A 871 2.45 19.17 18.48
C ILE A 871 3.76 19.63 17.84
N VAL A 872 4.61 20.26 18.65
CA VAL A 872 6.01 20.46 18.30
C VAL A 872 6.74 19.16 18.61
N ALA A 873 7.03 18.37 17.58
CA ALA A 873 7.63 17.06 17.74
C ALA A 873 9.15 17.17 17.89
N HIS A 874 9.68 16.60 18.97
CA HIS A 874 11.11 16.49 19.24
C HIS A 874 11.55 15.03 19.20
N PRO A 875 11.81 14.46 18.00
CA PRO A 875 12.11 13.05 17.90
C PRO A 875 13.46 12.72 18.54
N THR A 876 13.51 11.61 19.26
CA THR A 876 14.73 11.13 19.91
C THR A 876 15.79 10.80 18.85
N ASP A 877 17.07 10.98 19.18
CA ASP A 877 18.18 10.65 18.27
C ASP A 877 18.13 9.18 17.83
N ALA A 878 17.76 8.30 18.77
CA ALA A 878 17.53 6.88 18.55
C ALA A 878 16.47 6.62 17.48
N HIS A 879 15.30 7.22 17.63
CA HIS A 879 14.21 7.09 16.67
C HIS A 879 14.62 7.70 15.32
N ARG A 880 15.27 8.88 15.31
CA ARG A 880 15.81 9.48 14.07
C ARG A 880 16.77 8.54 13.34
N GLY A 881 17.61 7.80 14.05
CA GLY A 881 18.48 6.79 13.45
C GLY A 881 17.71 5.70 12.72
N ALA A 882 16.71 5.12 13.39
CA ALA A 882 15.96 3.94 12.93
C ALA A 882 14.62 4.25 12.22
N CYS A 883 14.26 5.53 12.05
CA CYS A 883 12.95 5.93 11.51
C CYS A 883 12.74 5.39 10.10
N ARG A 884 11.64 4.66 9.89
CA ARG A 884 11.21 4.15 8.59
C ARG A 884 10.48 5.20 7.74
N HIS A 885 10.00 6.27 8.37
CA HIS A 885 9.19 7.31 7.75
C HIS A 885 9.97 8.61 7.47
N LYS A 886 11.31 8.56 7.29
CA LYS A 886 12.12 9.77 7.03
C LYS A 886 11.65 10.58 5.82
N GLN A 887 11.04 9.93 4.84
CA GLN A 887 10.52 10.62 3.64
C GLN A 887 9.22 11.40 3.89
N VAL A 888 8.49 11.12 4.98
CA VAL A 888 7.16 11.70 5.26
C VAL A 888 7.14 12.47 6.58
N CYS A 889 7.90 12.03 7.58
CA CYS A 889 7.99 12.68 8.87
C CYS A 889 8.99 13.85 8.83
N ALA A 890 8.47 15.06 8.69
CA ALA A 890 9.27 16.29 8.70
C ALA A 890 10.12 16.45 9.96
N ALA A 891 9.63 16.00 11.12
CA ALA A 891 10.36 16.08 12.38
C ALA A 891 11.62 15.17 12.38
N CYS A 892 11.52 13.97 11.82
CA CYS A 892 12.64 13.02 11.79
C CYS A 892 13.66 13.32 10.67
N ASN A 893 13.25 14.03 9.62
CA ASN A 893 14.10 14.31 8.47
C ASN A 893 14.97 15.58 8.64
N GLU A 894 14.70 16.42 9.66
CA GLU A 894 15.35 17.74 9.87
C GLU A 894 15.27 18.71 8.67
N ALA A 895 14.65 18.29 7.57
CA ALA A 895 14.39 19.05 6.38
C ALA A 895 12.88 19.33 6.32
N MET A 896 12.52 20.60 6.29
CA MET A 896 11.20 21.03 5.83
C MET A 896 11.09 20.74 4.32
N ALA A 897 10.87 19.49 3.97
CA ALA A 897 10.33 19.11 2.68
C ALA A 897 8.88 18.68 2.93
N THR A 898 7.96 19.61 2.68
CA THR A 898 6.52 19.42 2.46
C THR A 898 5.67 18.94 3.64
N VAL A 899 4.98 19.90 4.27
CA VAL A 899 3.52 19.83 4.46
C VAL A 899 2.98 21.14 3.86
N PHE A 900 1.98 21.04 2.98
CA PHE A 900 1.29 22.21 2.45
C PHE A 900 0.72 23.03 3.61
N GLU A 901 1.29 24.20 3.86
CA GLU A 901 0.62 25.28 4.59
C GLU A 901 -0.56 25.71 3.72
N THR A 902 -1.77 25.27 4.05
CA THR A 902 -2.97 26.00 3.64
C THR A 902 -3.11 27.19 4.56
N GLU A 903 -2.48 28.32 4.21
CA GLU A 903 -2.92 29.62 4.73
C GLU A 903 -4.33 29.87 4.19
N TRP A 904 -5.32 29.90 5.08
CA TRP A 904 -6.63 30.45 4.81
C TRP A 904 -6.57 31.94 5.15
N GLU A 905 -6.65 32.81 4.13
CA GLU A 905 -7.06 34.22 4.30
C GLU A 905 -8.59 34.36 4.21
#